data_AF-A0A836AG78-F1
#
_entry.id   AF-A0A836AG78-F1
#
_cell.length_a   1.000
_cell.length_b   1.000
_cell.length_c   1.000
_cell.angle_alpha   90.00
_cell.angle_beta   90.00
_cell.angle_gamma   90.00
#
_symmetry.space_group_name_H-M   'P 1'
#
loop_
_entity.id
_entity.type
_entity.pdbx_description
1 polymer ?
#
loop_
_entity_poly.entity_id
_entity_poly.type
_entity_poly.pdbx_seq_one_letter_code
_entity_poly.pdbx_strand_id
1 'polypeptide(L)'
;MAVRSRRPWMSVALGLVLGFTAASWLIAPRVAELSERKRRGSSLCSYYGRSAAGPGAQQPLPEPHARQRPGQSPPPARQELRGPQLPEAAPGVTSFRSSPWQQPPPLQQRRRGREPEGATGLPGAPVAEGEPEEEDGGAAGHRRRGQPGSSHNGSGDGGAAASSSRPRDFLYVGVMTAQKYLGSRALAAQRTWARFIPGRVEFFSSQQPPNAGVGQPPPPLPVIALPGVDDSYPPQKKSFMMIKYMHDHYLDKYEWFMRADDDVYIKGDKLEEFLRSLNSSKPLYLGQTGLGNIEELGKLGLEPGENFCMGGPGMIFSREVLRRMVPHIGECLREMYTTHEDVEVGRCVRRFGGTQCVWSYEMQQLFHENYEHNRKGYIQDLHNSKIHAAITLHPNKRPAYQYRLHNYMLSRKISELRYRTIQLHRESALMSKLSNSEVSKEDQQLGVMPSFNHFQPRERDEVIEWEFLTGKLLYSASENQPPRQSINSILKTALDDTVLQVMEMINENAKTRGRLIDFKEIQYGYRRVDPMRGVEYILDLLLLYKRHKGRKLTVPVRRHAYLQQLFSKPFFRETEELDVNSLVESINSDTQSFSFISNSLKILSSFQGAKEVGGHSEKKIHILVPLIGRYETFLRFMENFENTCLIPKQNVKLIIILFSKDSGQDSNKHIELIQEYQNKYPKAEITLIPTKGEFSRGLGLEMGSSQFDNDTLLLFCDVDLIFRGDFLQRCRDNTIQGQQVYYPIIFSQYDPKVTNGGNPPTDDDFVFSKKTGFWRDYGYGITCIYKSDLLGAGGFDTSIQGWGLEDVDLYNKVILSGLRPFRSQEVGVVHIFHPVHCDPNLDPKQYKMCLGSKASTFASTVQLAELWLEKHLGVRYNRTLS
;
A
#
# COMPACT_ATOMS: atom_id res chain seq x y z
N MET A 1 59.35 -11.12 39.38
CA MET A 1 59.48 -11.53 40.79
C MET A 1 58.30 -10.96 41.58
N ALA A 2 57.79 -11.73 42.55
CA ALA A 2 56.93 -11.34 43.69
C ALA A 2 55.48 -10.79 43.46
N VAL A 3 54.53 -11.72 43.32
CA VAL A 3 53.44 -12.07 44.27
C VAL A 3 52.53 -10.97 44.92
N ARG A 4 51.24 -11.05 44.51
CA ARG A 4 49.92 -10.94 45.23
C ARG A 4 49.52 -9.68 46.03
N SER A 5 48.32 -9.19 45.69
CA SER A 5 47.20 -9.07 46.65
C SER A 5 45.83 -9.13 45.94
N ARG A 6 44.91 -9.94 46.47
CA ARG A 6 43.51 -10.10 46.01
C ARG A 6 42.60 -9.22 46.87
N ARG A 7 41.76 -8.38 46.25
CA ARG A 7 40.31 -8.11 46.56
C ARG A 7 39.82 -6.80 45.91
N PRO A 8 38.84 -6.84 44.97
CA PRO A 8 38.02 -5.68 44.66
C PRO A 8 36.49 -5.94 44.82
N TRP A 9 36.09 -6.90 45.64
CA TRP A 9 34.65 -7.22 45.83
C TRP A 9 33.95 -6.42 46.95
N MET A 10 34.69 -5.88 47.91
CA MET A 10 34.08 -5.14 49.03
C MET A 10 33.66 -3.72 48.64
N SER A 11 34.40 -3.05 47.73
CA SER A 11 34.08 -1.68 47.31
C SER A 11 32.85 -1.60 46.40
N VAL A 12 32.58 -2.65 45.60
CA VAL A 12 31.42 -2.72 44.71
C VAL A 12 30.14 -3.07 45.48
N ALA A 13 30.24 -3.95 46.48
CA ALA A 13 29.12 -4.29 47.35
C ALA A 13 28.72 -3.10 48.26
N LEU A 14 29.69 -2.35 48.80
CA LEU A 14 29.39 -1.18 49.62
C LEU A 14 28.74 -0.05 48.80
N GLY A 15 29.18 0.14 47.54
CA GLY A 15 28.57 1.11 46.61
C GLY A 15 27.14 0.75 46.19
N LEU A 16 26.85 -0.54 46.01
CA LEU A 16 25.50 -1.01 45.69
C LEU A 16 24.54 -0.92 46.89
N VAL A 17 25.02 -1.20 48.11
CA VAL A 17 24.18 -1.13 49.32
C VAL A 17 23.89 0.32 49.73
N LEU A 18 24.87 1.23 49.63
CA LEU A 18 24.66 2.65 49.94
C LEU A 18 23.85 3.38 48.85
N GLY A 19 23.97 2.96 47.58
CA GLY A 19 23.17 3.51 46.48
C GLY A 19 21.68 3.11 46.55
N PHE A 20 21.38 1.89 47.00
CA PHE A 20 20.01 1.41 47.13
C PHE A 20 19.28 1.97 48.36
N THR A 21 19.99 2.23 49.46
CA THR A 21 19.39 2.81 50.68
C THR A 21 19.09 4.30 50.51
N ALA A 22 19.95 5.07 49.83
CA ALA A 22 19.70 6.49 49.55
C ALA A 22 18.56 6.73 48.55
N ALA A 23 18.46 5.92 47.49
CA ALA A 23 17.38 6.03 46.50
C ALA A 23 16.01 5.58 47.06
N SER A 24 16.00 4.62 48.00
CA SER A 24 14.76 4.13 48.61
C SER A 24 14.17 5.09 49.67
N TRP A 25 14.97 5.96 50.27
CA TRP A 25 14.49 6.97 51.23
C TRP A 25 13.96 8.26 50.59
N LEU A 26 14.41 8.61 49.38
CA LEU A 26 13.98 9.84 48.70
C LEU A 26 12.76 9.67 47.80
N ILE A 27 12.43 8.45 47.35
CA ILE A 27 11.36 8.21 46.37
C ILE A 27 10.14 7.52 46.98
N ALA A 28 10.31 6.73 48.05
CA ALA A 28 9.20 5.99 48.67
C ALA A 28 8.17 6.85 49.45
N PRO A 29 8.52 7.97 50.12
CA PRO A 29 7.52 8.75 50.86
C PRO A 29 6.55 9.51 49.93
N ARG A 30 6.98 9.89 48.72
CA ARG A 30 6.15 10.69 47.80
C ARG A 30 5.18 9.88 46.94
N VAL A 31 5.37 8.57 46.82
CA VAL A 31 4.43 7.69 46.10
C VAL A 31 3.32 7.20 47.03
N ALA A 32 3.57 7.10 48.34
CA ALA A 32 2.55 6.77 49.34
C ALA A 32 1.58 7.95 49.61
N GLU A 33 2.08 9.20 49.64
CA GLU A 33 1.23 10.39 49.83
C GLU A 33 0.29 10.70 48.64
N LEU A 34 0.65 10.29 47.42
CA LEU A 34 -0.22 10.43 46.23
C LEU A 34 -1.36 9.40 46.19
N SER A 35 -1.20 8.27 46.88
CA SER A 35 -2.21 7.21 46.96
C SER A 35 -3.27 7.52 48.04
N GLU A 36 -2.92 8.18 49.14
CA GLU A 36 -3.86 8.54 50.20
C GLU A 36 -4.70 9.80 49.89
N ARG A 37 -4.16 10.77 49.13
CA ARG A 37 -4.93 11.95 48.68
C ARG A 37 -6.05 11.65 47.67
N LYS A 38 -6.12 10.42 47.14
CA LYS A 38 -7.19 9.99 46.21
C LYS A 38 -8.36 9.27 46.87
N ARG A 39 -8.35 9.08 48.21
CA ARG A 39 -9.39 8.30 48.91
C ARG A 39 -10.22 9.02 49.99
N ARG A 40 -10.07 10.33 50.22
CA ARG A 40 -10.98 11.10 51.10
C ARG A 40 -11.23 12.54 50.62
N GLY A 41 -12.49 12.85 50.28
CA GLY A 41 -13.13 14.15 50.54
C GLY A 41 -13.44 15.10 49.36
N SER A 42 -14.60 14.88 48.71
CA SER A 42 -15.75 15.81 48.45
C SER A 42 -15.57 17.34 48.64
N SER A 43 -16.28 18.31 48.03
CA SER A 43 -17.51 18.43 47.21
C SER A 43 -17.80 19.95 47.12
N LEU A 44 -18.21 20.51 45.96
CA LEU A 44 -18.98 21.77 45.75
C LEU A 44 -19.21 21.86 44.22
N CYS A 45 -20.38 22.04 43.60
CA CYS A 45 -21.73 22.41 44.02
C CYS A 45 -22.73 21.84 42.99
N SER A 46 -23.76 21.13 43.44
CA SER A 46 -25.01 20.91 42.70
C SER A 46 -26.17 21.14 43.68
N TYR A 47 -26.83 22.27 43.53
CA TYR A 47 -28.13 22.61 44.13
C TYR A 47 -29.19 22.36 43.04
N TYR A 48 -30.38 21.80 43.27
CA TYR A 48 -31.17 21.54 44.47
C TYR A 48 -32.11 20.34 44.20
N GLY A 49 -32.53 19.62 45.25
CA GLY A 49 -33.85 18.97 45.29
C GLY A 49 -33.95 17.53 45.79
N ARG A 50 -33.79 17.33 47.12
CA ARG A 50 -34.21 16.13 47.90
C ARG A 50 -35.71 15.84 47.71
N SER A 51 -36.19 14.60 47.80
CA SER A 51 -36.45 13.88 49.07
C SER A 51 -36.74 12.39 48.78
N ALA A 52 -35.95 11.46 49.32
CA ALA A 52 -36.16 10.71 50.58
C ALA A 52 -36.90 9.37 50.35
N ALA A 53 -36.25 8.26 50.73
CA ALA A 53 -36.78 6.91 50.64
C ALA A 53 -36.80 6.23 52.02
N GLY A 54 -37.91 5.53 52.29
CA GLY A 54 -37.98 4.31 53.10
C GLY A 54 -38.78 4.40 54.40
N PRO A 55 -39.24 3.27 54.99
CA PRO A 55 -39.53 1.95 54.39
C PRO A 55 -40.89 1.35 54.90
N GLY A 56 -41.46 0.34 54.22
CA GLY A 56 -42.64 -0.36 54.77
C GLY A 56 -43.28 -1.45 53.90
N ALA A 57 -43.11 -2.70 54.34
CA ALA A 57 -43.98 -3.89 54.33
C ALA A 57 -45.15 -4.08 53.33
N GLN A 58 -45.23 -5.33 52.83
CA GLN A 58 -46.41 -6.21 52.67
C GLN A 58 -47.65 -5.71 51.87
N GLN A 59 -47.87 -6.38 50.71
CA GLN A 59 -49.13 -6.80 50.01
C GLN A 59 -50.45 -5.98 50.15
N PRO A 60 -51.45 -6.16 49.27
CA PRO A 60 -51.49 -6.41 47.82
C PRO A 60 -52.34 -5.33 47.10
N LEU A 61 -52.28 -5.24 45.76
CA LEU A 61 -53.21 -4.41 44.97
C LEU A 61 -54.17 -5.28 44.16
N PRO A 62 -55.47 -4.90 44.07
CA PRO A 62 -56.51 -5.69 43.41
C PRO A 62 -56.62 -5.36 41.91
N GLU A 63 -57.02 -6.36 41.13
CA GLU A 63 -57.68 -6.14 39.83
C GLU A 63 -59.10 -5.56 40.04
N PRO A 64 -59.67 -4.95 38.99
CA PRO A 64 -60.78 -5.65 38.36
C PRO A 64 -60.78 -5.63 36.81
N HIS A 65 -61.00 -6.81 36.25
CA HIS A 65 -61.89 -7.22 35.14
C HIS A 65 -62.25 -6.20 34.02
N ALA A 66 -62.45 -6.53 32.73
CA ALA A 66 -62.33 -7.68 31.83
C ALA A 66 -63.41 -7.47 30.73
N ARG A 67 -63.09 -7.83 29.47
CA ARG A 67 -63.95 -8.27 28.33
C ARG A 67 -63.38 -7.69 27.02
N GLN A 68 -63.28 -8.37 25.88
CA GLN A 68 -63.59 -9.72 25.44
C GLN A 68 -62.79 -9.95 24.12
N ARG A 69 -62.23 -11.14 23.90
CA ARG A 69 -61.73 -11.58 22.59
C ARG A 69 -62.79 -12.46 21.92
N PRO A 70 -62.85 -12.45 20.57
CA PRO A 70 -63.07 -13.69 19.86
C PRO A 70 -62.08 -13.89 18.69
N GLY A 71 -61.77 -15.16 18.41
CA GLY A 71 -61.50 -15.66 17.05
C GLY A 71 -60.04 -15.83 16.65
N GLN A 72 -59.55 -17.07 16.76
CA GLN A 72 -58.35 -17.56 16.04
C GLN A 72 -58.71 -17.91 14.58
N SER A 73 -57.79 -17.63 13.65
CA SER A 73 -57.72 -18.23 12.30
C SER A 73 -56.24 -18.30 11.88
N PRO A 74 -55.82 -19.29 11.05
CA PRO A 74 -54.42 -19.71 10.90
C PRO A 74 -53.62 -18.85 9.89
N PRO A 75 -52.27 -18.94 9.86
CA PRO A 75 -51.44 -18.08 9.01
C PRO A 75 -51.46 -18.53 7.54
N PRO A 76 -51.44 -17.62 6.56
CA PRO A 76 -51.40 -17.97 5.15
C PRO A 76 -49.98 -18.27 4.65
N ALA A 77 -49.93 -19.08 3.61
CA ALA A 77 -48.75 -19.63 2.96
C ALA A 77 -47.84 -18.57 2.30
N ARG A 78 -46.54 -18.87 2.24
CA ARG A 78 -45.53 -18.14 1.48
C ARG A 78 -45.84 -18.18 -0.01
N GLN A 79 -46.11 -17.01 -0.60
CA GLN A 79 -46.07 -16.81 -2.05
C GLN A 79 -44.67 -16.34 -2.46
N GLU A 80 -44.04 -17.10 -3.36
CA GLU A 80 -42.85 -16.67 -4.10
C GLU A 80 -43.24 -15.55 -5.08
N LEU A 81 -42.65 -14.37 -4.90
CA LEU A 81 -42.72 -13.28 -5.86
C LEU A 81 -41.62 -13.46 -6.92
N ARG A 82 -42.06 -13.79 -8.15
CA ARG A 82 -41.28 -13.77 -9.38
C ARG A 82 -40.71 -12.36 -9.64
N GLY A 83 -39.40 -12.28 -9.92
CA GLY A 83 -38.76 -11.07 -10.44
C GLY A 83 -39.21 -10.74 -11.87
N PRO A 84 -39.00 -9.50 -12.34
CA PRO A 84 -39.45 -9.06 -13.65
C PRO A 84 -38.69 -9.75 -14.78
N GLN A 85 -39.42 -10.04 -15.86
CA GLN A 85 -38.93 -10.65 -17.11
C GLN A 85 -38.02 -9.69 -17.88
N LEU A 86 -36.91 -10.22 -18.40
CA LEU A 86 -36.07 -9.59 -19.42
C LEU A 86 -36.80 -9.58 -20.78
N PRO A 87 -36.79 -8.46 -21.53
CA PRO A 87 -37.32 -8.46 -22.89
C PRO A 87 -36.37 -9.15 -23.87
N GLU A 88 -36.98 -9.93 -24.74
CA GLU A 88 -36.42 -10.68 -25.87
C GLU A 88 -35.83 -9.76 -26.95
N ALA A 89 -34.77 -10.23 -27.60
CA ALA A 89 -34.03 -9.52 -28.63
C ALA A 89 -34.73 -9.56 -30.01
N ALA A 90 -34.55 -8.49 -30.80
CA ALA A 90 -34.69 -8.51 -32.26
C ALA A 90 -33.51 -7.75 -32.92
N PRO A 91 -33.13 -8.08 -34.17
CA PRO A 91 -31.74 -8.06 -34.64
C PRO A 91 -31.39 -6.88 -35.57
N GLY A 92 -30.10 -6.56 -35.66
CA GLY A 92 -29.52 -6.05 -36.91
C GLY A 92 -28.56 -4.85 -36.82
N VAL A 93 -27.29 -5.13 -37.15
CA VAL A 93 -26.46 -4.34 -38.08
C VAL A 93 -25.69 -3.11 -37.53
N THR A 94 -24.41 -3.41 -37.23
CA THR A 94 -23.15 -2.73 -37.63
C THR A 94 -22.60 -1.48 -36.90
N SER A 95 -21.40 -1.73 -36.36
CA SER A 95 -20.13 -0.99 -36.57
C SER A 95 -19.66 0.04 -35.53
N PHE A 96 -18.33 0.03 -35.36
CA PHE A 96 -17.43 0.96 -34.65
C PHE A 96 -17.28 0.80 -33.13
N ARG A 97 -16.09 0.82 -32.52
CA ARG A 97 -14.70 0.84 -33.01
C ARG A 97 -13.81 0.44 -31.82
N SER A 98 -13.02 -0.60 -32.00
CA SER A 98 -11.89 -0.96 -31.13
C SER A 98 -10.75 0.03 -31.32
N SER A 99 -10.10 0.43 -30.23
CA SER A 99 -8.85 1.20 -30.20
C SER A 99 -7.92 0.62 -29.11
N PRO A 100 -6.59 0.82 -29.21
CA PRO A 100 -5.72 -0.28 -29.59
C PRO A 100 -4.53 -0.46 -28.64
N TRP A 101 -4.27 -1.69 -28.18
CA TRP A 101 -2.95 -2.09 -27.69
C TRP A 101 -2.74 -3.57 -27.97
N GLN A 102 -2.07 -3.87 -29.10
CA GLN A 102 -1.22 -5.05 -29.31
C GLN A 102 -0.80 -5.13 -30.79
N GLN A 103 0.48 -4.89 -31.09
CA GLN A 103 1.29 -5.71 -32.01
C GLN A 103 2.78 -5.56 -31.68
N PRO A 104 3.53 -6.67 -31.50
CA PRO A 104 4.99 -6.69 -31.60
C PRO A 104 5.45 -6.88 -33.07
N PRO A 105 6.69 -6.48 -33.44
CA PRO A 105 7.13 -6.45 -34.84
C PRO A 105 7.45 -7.85 -35.41
N PRO A 106 7.38 -8.04 -36.74
CA PRO A 106 7.61 -9.33 -37.38
C PRO A 106 9.10 -9.67 -37.58
N LEU A 107 9.41 -10.95 -37.41
CA LEU A 107 10.68 -11.61 -37.70
C LEU A 107 10.98 -11.61 -39.21
N GLN A 108 12.13 -11.02 -39.59
CA GLN A 108 12.65 -11.12 -40.96
C GLN A 108 13.26 -12.50 -41.24
N GLN A 109 12.84 -13.09 -42.36
CA GLN A 109 13.35 -14.31 -42.94
C GLN A 109 14.82 -14.17 -43.39
N ARG A 110 15.65 -15.12 -42.97
CA ARG A 110 17.02 -15.33 -43.48
C ARG A 110 16.99 -15.67 -44.98
N ARG A 111 17.64 -14.83 -45.79
CA ARG A 111 18.13 -15.20 -47.14
C ARG A 111 19.53 -15.82 -47.03
N ARG A 112 19.73 -16.85 -47.86
CA ARG A 112 21.00 -17.57 -48.09
C ARG A 112 22.06 -16.68 -48.76
N GLY A 113 23.32 -16.94 -48.41
CA GLY A 113 24.40 -17.17 -49.37
C GLY A 113 25.35 -16.00 -49.68
N ARG A 114 26.56 -16.05 -49.10
CA ARG A 114 27.83 -15.91 -49.83
C ARG A 114 29.02 -16.26 -48.93
N GLU A 115 29.82 -17.22 -49.38
CA GLU A 115 31.19 -17.51 -48.91
C GLU A 115 32.15 -16.34 -49.24
N PRO A 116 33.35 -16.33 -48.65
CA PRO A 116 34.48 -16.84 -49.43
C PRO A 116 35.49 -17.72 -48.65
N GLU A 117 35.92 -18.77 -49.35
CA GLU A 117 37.31 -19.22 -49.55
C GLU A 117 38.30 -19.30 -48.37
N GLY A 118 38.48 -20.53 -47.85
CA GLY A 118 39.64 -21.38 -48.18
C GLY A 118 41.06 -20.99 -47.76
N ALA A 119 41.66 -21.77 -46.84
CA ALA A 119 43.08 -22.18 -46.91
C ALA A 119 43.36 -23.42 -45.99
N THR A 120 43.40 -24.60 -46.63
CA THR A 120 44.39 -25.70 -46.51
C THR A 120 45.02 -26.13 -45.15
N GLY A 121 44.83 -27.41 -44.80
CA GLY A 121 45.95 -28.40 -44.74
C GLY A 121 46.39 -29.02 -43.39
N LEU A 122 45.81 -30.19 -43.03
CA LEU A 122 46.41 -31.50 -42.57
C LEU A 122 47.55 -31.58 -41.51
N PRO A 123 47.92 -32.77 -40.94
CA PRO A 123 47.14 -33.78 -40.20
C PRO A 123 47.89 -34.30 -38.91
N GLY A 124 47.28 -35.17 -38.10
CA GLY A 124 48.04 -36.02 -37.15
C GLY A 124 47.26 -36.59 -35.95
N ALA A 125 46.93 -37.88 -36.01
CA ALA A 125 46.47 -38.74 -34.91
C ALA A 125 47.68 -39.24 -34.05
N PRO A 126 47.56 -40.12 -33.01
CA PRO A 126 46.38 -40.83 -32.51
C PRO A 126 46.21 -40.95 -30.96
N VAL A 127 45.09 -41.59 -30.65
CA VAL A 127 44.59 -42.25 -29.43
C VAL A 127 45.64 -43.00 -28.58
N ALA A 128 45.44 -43.00 -27.25
CA ALA A 128 45.75 -44.14 -26.38
C ALA A 128 44.83 -44.16 -25.14
N GLU A 129 44.18 -45.30 -24.94
CA GLU A 129 43.39 -45.70 -23.77
C GLU A 129 44.31 -46.08 -22.58
N GLY A 130 43.77 -46.04 -21.36
CA GLY A 130 44.41 -46.62 -20.17
C GLY A 130 43.71 -46.25 -18.85
N GLU A 131 42.71 -47.04 -18.46
CA GLU A 131 42.38 -47.35 -17.05
C GLU A 131 43.14 -48.63 -16.64
N PRO A 132 43.03 -49.16 -15.40
CA PRO A 132 43.15 -48.57 -14.05
C PRO A 132 44.12 -49.42 -13.17
N GLU A 133 44.41 -49.02 -11.92
CA GLU A 133 44.80 -49.88 -10.76
C GLU A 133 45.14 -48.94 -9.59
N GLU A 134 44.38 -48.89 -8.49
CA GLU A 134 44.29 -49.77 -7.31
C GLU A 134 45.41 -49.63 -6.25
N GLU A 135 44.91 -49.40 -5.02
CA GLU A 135 45.40 -49.84 -3.71
C GLU A 135 46.58 -49.19 -2.94
N ASP A 136 46.19 -48.60 -1.80
CA ASP A 136 46.59 -48.96 -0.42
C ASP A 136 47.42 -47.96 0.41
N GLY A 137 47.05 -47.89 1.70
CA GLY A 137 48.04 -47.81 2.77
C GLY A 137 48.15 -46.50 3.58
N GLY A 138 47.44 -46.44 4.71
CA GLY A 138 48.14 -46.31 6.00
C GLY A 138 48.42 -44.94 6.64
N ALA A 139 47.62 -44.66 7.67
CA ALA A 139 48.03 -44.27 9.04
C ALA A 139 48.65 -42.88 9.37
N ALA A 140 47.89 -42.18 10.24
CA ALA A 140 48.29 -41.54 11.50
C ALA A 140 49.16 -40.26 11.52
N GLY A 141 48.53 -39.20 12.07
CA GLY A 141 49.13 -38.39 13.14
C GLY A 141 49.70 -37.02 12.75
N HIS A 142 48.94 -35.95 12.97
CA HIS A 142 49.26 -34.91 13.97
C HIS A 142 48.32 -33.70 13.85
N ARG A 143 47.74 -33.34 15.00
CA ARG A 143 47.16 -32.01 15.23
C ARG A 143 48.27 -30.96 15.16
N ARG A 144 48.20 -30.05 14.19
CA ARG A 144 48.77 -28.70 14.32
C ARG A 144 47.75 -27.67 13.86
N ARG A 145 47.52 -26.70 14.74
CA ARG A 145 46.89 -25.41 14.43
C ARG A 145 47.66 -24.77 13.28
N GLY A 146 46.96 -24.41 12.22
CA GLY A 146 47.43 -23.49 11.20
C GLY A 146 46.33 -22.47 10.91
N GLN A 147 46.61 -21.20 11.18
CA GLN A 147 46.04 -20.14 10.35
C GLN A 147 46.41 -20.41 8.89
N PRO A 148 45.63 -19.89 7.95
CA PRO A 148 46.29 -19.07 6.95
C PRO A 148 45.59 -17.73 6.75
N GLY A 149 46.43 -16.72 6.59
CA GLY A 149 46.05 -15.39 6.19
C GLY A 149 45.64 -15.31 4.72
N SER A 150 45.22 -14.10 4.41
CA SER A 150 44.91 -13.54 3.11
C SER A 150 45.94 -13.82 2.01
N SER A 151 45.46 -14.15 0.81
CA SER A 151 45.88 -13.49 -0.44
C SER A 151 45.03 -14.02 -1.60
N HIS A 152 44.26 -13.15 -2.24
CA HIS A 152 44.21 -13.09 -3.70
C HIS A 152 43.77 -11.69 -4.11
N ASN A 153 44.76 -10.92 -4.56
CA ASN A 153 44.59 -9.67 -5.30
C ASN A 153 44.25 -10.01 -6.76
N GLY A 154 43.18 -9.37 -7.24
CA GLY A 154 43.10 -8.61 -8.49
C GLY A 154 43.62 -9.22 -9.79
N SER A 155 42.69 -9.42 -10.72
CA SER A 155 42.86 -9.02 -12.12
C SER A 155 41.48 -8.63 -12.64
N GLY A 156 41.32 -7.36 -12.99
CA GLY A 156 40.12 -6.89 -13.65
C GLY A 156 40.07 -7.42 -15.07
N ASP A 157 38.88 -7.84 -15.49
CA ASP A 157 38.47 -7.61 -16.86
C ASP A 157 37.02 -7.11 -16.86
N GLY A 158 36.86 -5.92 -17.41
CA GLY A 158 35.60 -5.23 -17.55
C GLY A 158 34.83 -5.85 -18.70
N GLY A 159 34.06 -6.88 -18.39
CA GLY A 159 32.99 -7.37 -19.24
C GLY A 159 31.74 -7.45 -18.39
N ALA A 160 30.65 -6.84 -18.84
CA ALA A 160 29.33 -7.13 -18.32
C ALA A 160 29.23 -8.66 -18.21
N ALA A 161 29.19 -9.20 -16.99
CA ALA A 161 28.92 -10.60 -16.79
C ALA A 161 27.52 -10.82 -17.32
N ALA A 162 27.44 -11.24 -18.58
CA ALA A 162 26.31 -11.94 -19.12
C ALA A 162 25.90 -12.92 -18.03
N SER A 163 24.63 -12.86 -17.63
CA SER A 163 24.05 -13.91 -16.80
C SER A 163 24.50 -15.24 -17.43
N SER A 164 25.40 -15.98 -16.78
CA SER A 164 25.62 -17.36 -17.16
C SER A 164 24.23 -17.96 -17.14
N SER A 165 23.66 -18.27 -18.32
CA SER A 165 22.27 -18.65 -18.44
C SER A 165 22.13 -19.95 -17.67
N ARG A 166 21.71 -19.85 -16.41
CA ARG A 166 21.44 -21.01 -15.57
C ARG A 166 20.49 -21.90 -16.37
N PRO A 167 20.73 -23.23 -16.41
CA PRO A 167 19.95 -24.11 -17.27
C PRO A 167 18.46 -23.87 -17.03
N ARG A 168 17.75 -23.49 -18.09
CA ARG A 168 16.30 -23.22 -18.04
C ARG A 168 15.49 -24.47 -17.70
N ASP A 169 16.09 -25.65 -17.83
CA ASP A 169 15.45 -26.94 -17.62
C ASP A 169 15.74 -27.53 -16.23
N PHE A 170 15.50 -26.76 -15.17
CA PHE A 170 15.75 -27.20 -13.79
C PHE A 170 14.53 -27.86 -13.13
N LEU A 171 13.36 -27.21 -13.22
CA LEU A 171 12.11 -27.64 -12.57
C LEU A 171 10.95 -27.77 -13.58
N TYR A 172 10.23 -28.88 -13.54
CA TYR A 172 8.95 -29.02 -14.25
C TYR A 172 7.78 -28.95 -13.25
N VAL A 173 6.83 -28.04 -13.46
CA VAL A 173 5.64 -27.90 -12.60
C VAL A 173 4.38 -28.26 -13.41
N GLY A 174 3.73 -29.35 -13.03
CA GLY A 174 2.39 -29.69 -13.49
C GLY A 174 1.34 -29.07 -12.58
N VAL A 175 0.54 -28.15 -13.12
CA VAL A 175 -0.56 -27.50 -12.39
C VAL A 175 -1.85 -28.21 -12.70
N MET A 176 -2.42 -28.88 -11.71
CA MET A 176 -3.69 -29.56 -11.85
C MET A 176 -4.85 -28.56 -11.79
N THR A 177 -5.73 -28.62 -12.77
CA THR A 177 -6.91 -27.75 -12.85
C THR A 177 -8.11 -28.50 -13.47
N ALA A 178 -9.19 -27.77 -13.70
CA ALA A 178 -10.38 -28.23 -14.39
C ALA A 178 -10.74 -27.26 -15.50
N GLN A 179 -11.50 -27.74 -16.50
CA GLN A 179 -11.91 -26.94 -17.66
C GLN A 179 -12.55 -25.61 -17.25
N LYS A 180 -13.43 -25.63 -16.24
CA LYS A 180 -14.09 -24.42 -15.69
C LYS A 180 -13.14 -23.40 -15.05
N TYR A 181 -11.91 -23.79 -14.68
CA TYR A 181 -10.93 -22.93 -14.02
C TYR A 181 -9.82 -22.42 -14.94
N LEU A 182 -9.76 -22.89 -16.19
CA LEU A 182 -8.78 -22.43 -17.18
C LEU A 182 -8.84 -20.92 -17.39
N GLY A 183 -10.03 -20.36 -17.63
CA GLY A 183 -10.22 -18.91 -17.81
C GLY A 183 -10.12 -18.06 -16.53
N SER A 184 -9.93 -18.67 -15.35
CA SER A 184 -9.95 -17.97 -14.06
C SER A 184 -8.69 -18.24 -13.23
N ARG A 185 -8.63 -19.33 -12.46
CA ARG A 185 -7.52 -19.63 -11.53
C ARG A 185 -6.22 -19.96 -12.25
N ALA A 186 -6.29 -20.84 -13.26
CA ALA A 186 -5.12 -21.22 -14.05
C ALA A 186 -4.54 -20.00 -14.78
N LEU A 187 -5.39 -19.17 -15.37
CA LEU A 187 -4.97 -17.91 -15.99
C LEU A 187 -4.31 -16.94 -15.00
N ALA A 188 -4.83 -16.87 -13.77
CA ALA A 188 -4.22 -16.04 -12.72
C ALA A 188 -2.85 -16.59 -12.30
N ALA A 189 -2.68 -17.91 -12.13
CA ALA A 189 -1.38 -18.53 -11.88
C ALA A 189 -0.39 -18.25 -13.02
N GLN A 190 -0.83 -18.38 -14.27
CA GLN A 190 -0.01 -18.12 -15.46
C GLN A 190 0.44 -16.66 -15.57
N ARG A 191 -0.44 -15.71 -15.24
CA ARG A 191 -0.11 -14.27 -15.28
C ARG A 191 0.72 -13.80 -14.09
N THR A 192 0.82 -14.61 -13.04
CA THR A 192 1.56 -14.30 -11.81
C THR A 192 2.78 -15.20 -11.68
N TRP A 193 2.79 -16.13 -10.74
CA TRP A 193 4.00 -16.86 -10.32
C TRP A 193 4.57 -17.82 -11.36
N ALA A 194 3.77 -18.39 -12.27
CA ALA A 194 4.23 -19.44 -13.18
C ALA A 194 5.39 -19.00 -14.08
N ARG A 195 5.42 -17.72 -14.46
CA ARG A 195 6.45 -17.15 -15.35
C ARG A 195 7.81 -16.95 -14.65
N PHE A 196 7.83 -17.06 -13.32
CA PHE A 196 9.01 -16.89 -12.48
C PHE A 196 9.60 -18.23 -12.02
N ILE A 197 9.06 -19.35 -12.51
CA ILE A 197 9.63 -20.68 -12.29
C ILE A 197 10.84 -20.87 -13.21
N PRO A 198 12.01 -21.32 -12.70
CA PRO A 198 13.20 -21.60 -13.50
C PRO A 198 13.05 -22.93 -14.24
N GLY A 199 12.15 -22.96 -15.22
CA GLY A 199 11.62 -24.22 -15.68
C GLY A 199 10.42 -24.10 -16.62
N ARG A 200 9.65 -25.18 -16.65
CA ARG A 200 8.41 -25.28 -17.43
C ARG A 200 7.22 -25.43 -16.51
N VAL A 201 6.13 -24.74 -16.85
CA VAL A 201 4.83 -24.86 -16.18
C VAL A 201 3.78 -25.21 -17.23
N GLU A 202 3.10 -26.34 -17.05
CA GLU A 202 2.00 -26.79 -17.92
C GLU A 202 0.75 -27.07 -17.07
N PHE A 203 -0.43 -26.78 -17.61
CA PHE A 203 -1.71 -26.91 -16.91
C PHE A 203 -2.46 -28.15 -17.37
N PHE A 204 -2.87 -29.00 -16.44
CA PHE A 204 -3.48 -30.30 -16.74
C PHE A 204 -4.97 -30.30 -16.43
N SER A 205 -5.79 -30.67 -17.43
CA SER A 205 -7.25 -30.74 -17.31
C SER A 205 -7.80 -31.97 -18.04
N SER A 206 -9.07 -32.30 -17.79
CA SER A 206 -9.79 -33.31 -18.59
C SER A 206 -9.88 -32.92 -20.07
N GLN A 207 -10.08 -33.90 -20.96
CA GLN A 207 -10.30 -33.63 -22.38
C GLN A 207 -11.66 -32.94 -22.58
N GLN A 208 -11.70 -31.83 -23.35
CA GLN A 208 -12.96 -31.16 -23.68
C GLN A 208 -13.85 -32.06 -24.56
N PRO A 209 -15.18 -32.05 -24.34
CA PRO A 209 -16.12 -32.58 -25.32
C PRO A 209 -15.96 -31.81 -26.65
N PRO A 210 -16.09 -32.47 -27.82
CA PRO A 210 -15.89 -31.86 -29.14
C PRO A 210 -16.71 -30.59 -29.41
N ASN A 211 -17.80 -30.36 -28.67
CA ASN A 211 -18.76 -29.27 -28.89
C ASN A 211 -18.73 -28.15 -27.82
N ALA A 212 -17.79 -28.15 -26.87
CA ALA A 212 -17.79 -27.20 -25.76
C ALA A 212 -17.11 -25.84 -26.04
N GLY A 213 -16.54 -25.65 -27.25
CA GLY A 213 -15.69 -24.49 -27.59
C GLY A 213 -16.22 -23.58 -28.69
N VAL A 214 -17.54 -23.54 -28.95
CA VAL A 214 -18.10 -22.62 -29.94
C VAL A 214 -18.23 -21.22 -29.33
N GLY A 215 -17.22 -20.37 -29.51
CA GLY A 215 -17.36 -18.91 -29.36
C GLY A 215 -16.36 -18.17 -28.45
N GLN A 216 -15.41 -18.83 -27.80
CA GLN A 216 -14.35 -18.14 -27.04
C GLN A 216 -12.96 -18.58 -27.49
N PRO A 217 -12.02 -17.64 -27.80
CA PRO A 217 -10.65 -18.01 -28.10
C PRO A 217 -10.02 -18.75 -26.91
N PRO A 218 -9.21 -19.80 -27.16
CA PRO A 218 -8.59 -20.55 -26.07
C PRO A 218 -7.75 -19.61 -25.21
N PRO A 219 -7.81 -19.73 -23.87
CA PRO A 219 -6.98 -18.91 -23.00
C PRO A 219 -5.49 -19.15 -23.32
N PRO A 220 -4.62 -18.13 -23.18
CA PRO A 220 -3.20 -18.22 -23.52
C PRO A 220 -2.44 -19.03 -22.47
N LEU A 221 -2.76 -20.32 -22.38
CA LEU A 221 -2.26 -21.27 -21.39
C LEU A 221 -1.68 -22.51 -22.10
N PRO A 222 -0.52 -23.01 -21.64
CA PRO A 222 0.00 -24.29 -22.09
C PRO A 222 -0.81 -25.44 -21.43
N VAL A 223 -1.98 -25.75 -21.99
CA VAL A 223 -2.89 -26.77 -21.45
C VAL A 223 -2.60 -28.14 -22.06
N ILE A 224 -2.42 -29.13 -21.20
CA ILE A 224 -2.36 -30.55 -21.55
C ILE A 224 -3.70 -31.21 -21.16
N ALA A 225 -4.40 -31.71 -22.17
CA ALA A 225 -5.62 -32.49 -21.98
C ALA A 225 -5.27 -33.96 -21.74
N LEU A 226 -5.61 -34.50 -20.56
CA LEU A 226 -5.34 -35.91 -20.23
C LEU A 226 -6.46 -36.82 -20.75
N PRO A 227 -6.16 -37.82 -21.59
CA PRO A 227 -7.17 -38.73 -22.13
C PRO A 227 -7.70 -39.68 -21.03
N GLY A 228 -9.01 -39.94 -21.05
CA GLY A 228 -9.65 -40.91 -20.14
C GLY A 228 -9.69 -40.49 -18.67
N VAL A 229 -9.58 -39.19 -18.38
CA VAL A 229 -9.63 -38.59 -17.04
C VAL A 229 -10.73 -37.53 -17.00
N ASP A 230 -11.48 -37.47 -15.89
CA ASP A 230 -12.52 -36.45 -15.67
C ASP A 230 -12.05 -35.33 -14.72
N ASP A 231 -12.88 -34.29 -14.57
CA ASP A 231 -12.66 -33.16 -13.66
C ASP A 231 -13.34 -33.34 -12.29
N SER A 232 -13.75 -34.57 -11.96
CA SER A 232 -14.42 -34.90 -10.70
C SER A 232 -13.45 -34.82 -9.52
N TYR A 233 -13.96 -34.42 -8.36
CA TYR A 233 -13.20 -34.41 -7.10
C TYR A 233 -13.63 -35.60 -6.23
N PRO A 234 -12.69 -36.37 -5.63
CA PRO A 234 -11.22 -36.18 -5.64
C PRO A 234 -10.52 -36.64 -6.93
N PRO A 235 -9.45 -35.95 -7.39
CA PRO A 235 -8.89 -36.15 -8.72
C PRO A 235 -7.79 -37.24 -8.79
N GLN A 236 -8.03 -38.41 -8.19
CA GLN A 236 -7.00 -39.46 -7.99
C GLN A 236 -6.34 -39.89 -9.31
N LYS A 237 -7.15 -40.31 -10.29
CA LYS A 237 -6.67 -40.73 -11.61
C LYS A 237 -5.95 -39.60 -12.35
N LYS A 238 -6.42 -38.36 -12.21
CA LYS A 238 -5.82 -37.19 -12.85
C LYS A 238 -4.39 -36.95 -12.36
N SER A 239 -4.15 -37.05 -11.06
CA SER A 239 -2.81 -36.85 -10.50
C SER A 239 -1.80 -37.85 -11.02
N PHE A 240 -2.15 -39.14 -10.95
CA PHE A 240 -1.28 -40.20 -11.47
C PHE A 240 -1.03 -40.04 -12.97
N MET A 241 -2.05 -39.73 -13.77
CA MET A 241 -1.89 -39.52 -15.21
C MET A 241 -1.06 -38.27 -15.53
N MET A 242 -1.18 -37.21 -14.74
CA MET A 242 -0.32 -36.03 -14.85
C MET A 242 1.14 -36.38 -14.54
N ILE A 243 1.40 -37.05 -13.43
CA ILE A 243 2.75 -37.48 -13.04
C ILE A 243 3.35 -38.42 -14.08
N LYS A 244 2.56 -39.37 -14.60
CA LYS A 244 2.95 -40.23 -15.71
C LYS A 244 3.32 -39.44 -16.96
N TYR A 245 2.51 -38.46 -17.35
CA TYR A 245 2.81 -37.60 -18.50
C TYR A 245 4.12 -36.84 -18.33
N MET A 246 4.35 -36.23 -17.16
CA MET A 246 5.60 -35.52 -16.84
C MET A 246 6.81 -36.43 -16.98
N HIS A 247 6.72 -37.66 -16.45
CA HIS A 247 7.78 -38.66 -16.59
C HIS A 247 8.00 -39.06 -18.04
N ASP A 248 6.96 -39.53 -18.74
CA ASP A 248 7.09 -40.12 -20.07
C ASP A 248 7.66 -39.14 -21.11
N HIS A 249 7.45 -37.83 -20.93
CA HIS A 249 7.88 -36.81 -21.89
C HIS A 249 9.10 -35.99 -21.45
N TYR A 250 9.36 -35.91 -20.14
CA TYR A 250 10.28 -34.93 -19.58
C TYR A 250 11.23 -35.45 -18.49
N LEU A 251 11.21 -36.74 -18.11
CA LEU A 251 12.06 -37.30 -17.04
C LEU A 251 13.54 -36.92 -17.19
N ASP A 252 14.10 -37.11 -18.38
CA ASP A 252 15.53 -36.89 -18.64
C ASP A 252 15.89 -35.40 -18.82
N LYS A 253 14.88 -34.52 -18.96
CA LYS A 253 15.06 -33.09 -19.23
C LYS A 253 15.14 -32.25 -17.96
N TYR A 254 14.42 -32.62 -16.90
CA TYR A 254 14.34 -31.84 -15.66
C TYR A 254 14.85 -32.62 -14.45
N GLU A 255 15.43 -31.95 -13.47
CA GLU A 255 15.95 -32.59 -12.25
C GLU A 255 14.86 -32.79 -11.19
N TRP A 256 13.90 -31.86 -11.17
CA TRP A 256 12.83 -31.80 -10.20
C TRP A 256 11.48 -31.68 -10.89
N PHE A 257 10.47 -32.30 -10.30
CA PHE A 257 9.09 -32.29 -10.77
C PHE A 257 8.16 -31.88 -9.63
N MET A 258 7.15 -31.06 -9.92
CA MET A 258 6.20 -30.61 -8.91
C MET A 258 4.76 -30.78 -9.41
N ARG A 259 3.91 -31.41 -8.59
CA ARG A 259 2.45 -31.39 -8.72
C ARG A 259 1.90 -30.26 -7.85
N ALA A 260 1.17 -29.33 -8.45
CA ALA A 260 0.59 -28.17 -7.77
C ALA A 260 -0.90 -28.01 -8.11
N ASP A 261 -1.69 -27.43 -7.20
CA ASP A 261 -3.09 -27.06 -7.49
C ASP A 261 -3.21 -25.67 -8.14
N ASP A 262 -4.32 -25.41 -8.82
CA ASP A 262 -4.57 -24.11 -9.48
C ASP A 262 -4.80 -22.92 -8.52
N ASP A 263 -4.91 -23.19 -7.22
CA ASP A 263 -5.07 -22.21 -6.16
C ASP A 263 -3.85 -22.10 -5.22
N VAL A 264 -2.68 -22.63 -5.60
CA VAL A 264 -1.43 -22.31 -4.90
C VAL A 264 -0.76 -21.05 -5.46
N TYR A 265 0.00 -20.35 -4.63
CA TYR A 265 0.98 -19.35 -5.05
C TYR A 265 2.39 -19.83 -4.72
N ILE A 266 3.29 -19.82 -5.72
CA ILE A 266 4.66 -20.35 -5.58
C ILE A 266 5.68 -19.21 -5.72
N LYS A 267 6.62 -19.09 -4.80
CA LYS A 267 7.77 -18.19 -4.92
C LYS A 267 8.90 -18.92 -5.65
N GLY A 268 8.96 -18.75 -6.97
CA GLY A 268 9.86 -19.51 -7.85
C GLY A 268 11.34 -19.37 -7.50
N ASP A 269 11.77 -18.17 -7.12
CA ASP A 269 13.13 -17.87 -6.67
C ASP A 269 13.50 -18.62 -5.37
N LYS A 270 12.61 -18.59 -4.37
CA LYS A 270 12.82 -19.32 -3.11
C LYS A 270 12.77 -20.84 -3.31
N LEU A 271 11.90 -21.31 -4.19
CA LEU A 271 11.81 -22.73 -4.53
C LEU A 271 13.09 -23.22 -5.21
N GLU A 272 13.63 -22.42 -6.13
CA GLU A 272 14.91 -22.71 -6.80
C GLU A 272 16.05 -22.82 -5.80
N GLU A 273 16.22 -21.80 -4.96
CA GLU A 273 17.27 -21.76 -3.93
C GLU A 273 17.19 -22.97 -3.00
N PHE A 274 15.98 -23.34 -2.58
CA PHE A 274 15.75 -24.51 -1.75
C PHE A 274 16.14 -25.81 -2.47
N LEU A 275 15.67 -26.05 -3.70
CA LEU A 275 15.93 -27.30 -4.41
C LEU A 275 17.39 -27.45 -4.84
N ARG A 276 18.08 -26.35 -5.16
CA ARG A 276 19.51 -26.38 -5.48
C ARG A 276 20.40 -26.75 -4.29
N SER A 277 19.90 -26.59 -3.06
CA SER A 277 20.60 -27.03 -1.85
C SER A 277 20.51 -28.55 -1.62
N LEU A 278 19.74 -29.27 -2.43
CA LEU A 278 19.46 -30.70 -2.29
C LEU A 278 20.03 -31.51 -3.47
N ASN A 279 20.28 -32.80 -3.24
CA ASN A 279 20.79 -33.72 -4.27
C ASN A 279 19.62 -34.44 -4.97
N SER A 280 19.34 -34.05 -6.22
CA SER A 280 18.26 -34.59 -7.07
C SER A 280 18.46 -36.04 -7.50
N SER A 281 19.68 -36.60 -7.40
CA SER A 281 19.95 -38.02 -7.70
C SER A 281 19.52 -38.96 -6.57
N LYS A 282 19.18 -38.45 -5.39
CA LYS A 282 18.62 -39.25 -4.29
C LYS A 282 17.10 -39.26 -4.37
N PRO A 283 16.44 -40.35 -3.96
CA PRO A 283 14.98 -40.41 -3.95
C PRO A 283 14.42 -39.48 -2.86
N LEU A 284 14.10 -38.25 -3.24
CA LEU A 284 13.53 -37.22 -2.38
C LEU A 284 12.08 -36.91 -2.78
N TYR A 285 11.22 -36.89 -1.76
CA TYR A 285 9.81 -36.54 -1.86
C TYR A 285 9.49 -35.45 -0.83
N LEU A 286 9.17 -34.25 -1.31
CA LEU A 286 9.13 -33.02 -0.51
C LEU A 286 7.75 -32.34 -0.62
N GLY A 287 7.33 -31.70 0.45
CA GLY A 287 6.06 -30.99 0.55
C GLY A 287 5.64 -30.86 2.01
N GLN A 288 4.42 -30.39 2.24
CA GLN A 288 3.91 -30.35 3.60
C GLN A 288 3.48 -31.75 4.05
N THR A 289 4.04 -32.25 5.15
CA THR A 289 3.73 -33.61 5.60
C THR A 289 2.34 -33.72 6.25
N GLY A 290 1.55 -34.67 5.79
CA GLY A 290 0.29 -35.12 6.37
C GLY A 290 0.44 -36.47 7.08
N LEU A 291 -0.25 -36.63 8.20
CA LEU A 291 -0.37 -37.89 8.95
C LEU A 291 -1.82 -38.44 8.95
N GLY A 292 -2.75 -37.73 8.31
CA GLY A 292 -4.17 -37.94 8.48
C GLY A 292 -4.75 -37.25 9.72
N ASN A 293 -6.05 -36.96 9.69
CA ASN A 293 -6.75 -36.44 10.86
C ASN A 293 -6.89 -37.54 11.93
N ILE A 294 -7.02 -37.15 13.21
CA ILE A 294 -7.18 -38.11 14.32
C ILE A 294 -8.40 -39.03 14.09
N GLU A 295 -9.46 -38.52 13.43
CA GLU A 295 -10.69 -39.25 13.10
C GLU A 295 -10.55 -40.23 11.91
N GLU A 296 -9.48 -40.07 11.13
CA GLU A 296 -9.14 -40.85 9.93
C GLU A 296 -7.88 -41.71 10.14
N LEU A 297 -7.26 -41.63 11.33
CA LEU A 297 -6.10 -42.42 11.71
C LEU A 297 -6.49 -43.91 11.69
N GLY A 298 -5.84 -44.68 10.80
CA GLY A 298 -6.15 -46.09 10.53
C GLY A 298 -7.15 -46.33 9.39
N LYS A 299 -7.84 -45.31 8.87
CA LYS A 299 -8.71 -45.39 7.67
C LYS A 299 -7.99 -45.06 6.37
N LEU A 300 -6.83 -44.41 6.46
CA LEU A 300 -6.01 -44.03 5.31
C LEU A 300 -5.10 -45.17 4.79
N GLY A 301 -5.18 -46.34 5.43
CA GLY A 301 -4.36 -47.52 5.13
C GLY A 301 -2.86 -47.34 5.40
N LEU A 302 -2.44 -46.24 6.03
CA LEU A 302 -1.03 -45.95 6.33
C LEU A 302 -0.56 -46.79 7.54
N GLU A 303 0.62 -47.39 7.44
CA GLU A 303 1.26 -48.09 8.55
C GLU A 303 1.77 -47.11 9.62
N PRO A 304 1.95 -47.53 10.89
CA PRO A 304 2.51 -46.67 11.92
C PRO A 304 3.88 -46.10 11.54
N GLY A 305 3.97 -44.76 11.44
CA GLY A 305 5.19 -44.05 11.04
C GLY A 305 5.24 -43.67 9.56
N GLU A 306 4.25 -44.08 8.76
CA GLU A 306 4.10 -43.63 7.39
C GLU A 306 3.47 -42.23 7.30
N ASN A 307 3.80 -41.53 6.22
CA ASN A 307 3.33 -40.18 5.97
C ASN A 307 3.21 -39.93 4.46
N PHE A 308 2.57 -38.82 4.09
CA PHE A 308 2.44 -38.36 2.71
C PHE A 308 2.66 -36.85 2.63
N CYS A 309 2.93 -36.33 1.44
CA CYS A 309 2.93 -34.88 1.22
C CYS A 309 1.51 -34.46 0.84
N MET A 310 0.98 -33.37 1.37
CA MET A 310 -0.36 -32.91 1.01
C MET A 310 -0.38 -32.25 -0.36
N GLY A 311 -1.47 -32.45 -1.11
CA GLY A 311 -1.60 -32.01 -2.49
C GLY A 311 -1.63 -30.49 -2.69
N GLY A 312 -2.38 -29.77 -1.85
CA GLY A 312 -2.67 -28.33 -1.98
C GLY A 312 -1.44 -27.43 -2.05
N PRO A 313 -0.57 -27.42 -1.02
CA PRO A 313 0.68 -26.66 -1.03
C PRO A 313 1.68 -27.10 -2.10
N GLY A 314 1.45 -28.26 -2.71
CA GLY A 314 2.26 -28.87 -3.76
C GLY A 314 3.17 -29.99 -3.26
N MET A 315 3.38 -30.96 -4.15
CA MET A 315 4.22 -32.14 -3.96
C MET A 315 5.40 -32.08 -4.92
N ILE A 316 6.62 -32.27 -4.42
CA ILE A 316 7.84 -32.22 -5.22
C ILE A 316 8.52 -33.58 -5.22
N PHE A 317 8.91 -34.03 -6.40
CA PHE A 317 9.56 -35.29 -6.67
C PHE A 317 10.94 -35.01 -7.29
N SER A 318 11.96 -35.63 -6.74
CA SER A 318 13.24 -35.80 -7.45
C SER A 318 13.02 -36.66 -8.71
N ARG A 319 13.86 -36.47 -9.73
CA ARG A 319 13.90 -37.34 -10.92
C ARG A 319 13.96 -38.82 -10.54
N GLU A 320 14.74 -39.17 -9.52
CA GLU A 320 14.92 -40.56 -9.09
C GLU A 320 13.62 -41.18 -8.52
N VAL A 321 12.78 -40.41 -7.83
CA VAL A 321 11.47 -40.90 -7.35
C VAL A 321 10.57 -41.24 -8.52
N LEU A 322 10.46 -40.35 -9.52
CA LEU A 322 9.60 -40.61 -10.68
C LEU A 322 10.09 -41.79 -11.50
N ARG A 323 11.41 -41.91 -11.73
CA ARG A 323 12.03 -43.03 -12.47
C ARG A 323 11.67 -44.39 -11.88
N ARG A 324 11.60 -44.49 -10.55
CA ARG A 324 11.25 -45.74 -9.84
C ARG A 324 9.74 -45.97 -9.74
N MET A 325 8.98 -44.92 -9.46
CA MET A 325 7.54 -45.04 -9.17
C MET A 325 6.67 -45.19 -10.42
N VAL A 326 6.93 -44.40 -11.46
CA VAL A 326 6.02 -44.26 -12.61
C VAL A 326 5.78 -45.56 -13.39
N PRO A 327 6.77 -46.46 -13.59
CA PRO A 327 6.52 -47.76 -14.21
C PRO A 327 5.43 -48.60 -13.52
N HIS A 328 5.15 -48.33 -12.24
CA HIS A 328 4.18 -49.05 -11.43
C HIS A 328 2.84 -48.31 -11.23
N ILE A 329 2.61 -47.17 -11.89
CA ILE A 329 1.35 -46.40 -11.74
C ILE A 329 0.11 -47.24 -12.07
N GLY A 330 0.20 -48.15 -13.04
CA GLY A 330 -0.92 -49.05 -13.38
C GLY A 330 -1.31 -49.99 -12.23
N GLU A 331 -0.35 -50.39 -11.40
CA GLU A 331 -0.58 -51.16 -10.17
C GLU A 331 -1.19 -50.27 -9.09
N CYS A 332 -0.62 -49.08 -8.86
CA CYS A 332 -1.15 -48.11 -7.90
C CYS A 332 -2.59 -47.70 -8.18
N LEU A 333 -2.99 -47.53 -9.45
CA LEU A 333 -4.35 -47.19 -9.84
C LEU A 333 -5.37 -48.32 -9.63
N ARG A 334 -4.93 -49.59 -9.67
CA ARG A 334 -5.80 -50.74 -9.40
C ARG A 334 -5.94 -51.04 -7.91
N GLU A 335 -4.94 -50.66 -7.12
CA GLU A 335 -4.85 -50.93 -5.68
C GLU A 335 -4.99 -49.65 -4.84
N MET A 336 -6.01 -48.83 -5.15
CA MET A 336 -6.32 -47.65 -4.34
C MET A 336 -7.11 -48.04 -3.08
N TYR A 337 -6.72 -47.49 -1.93
CA TYR A 337 -7.34 -47.83 -0.63
C TYR A 337 -8.24 -46.73 -0.09
N THR A 338 -7.99 -45.49 -0.48
CA THR A 338 -8.68 -44.29 -0.02
C THR A 338 -9.23 -43.51 -1.21
N THR A 339 -10.05 -42.50 -0.95
CA THR A 339 -10.48 -41.51 -1.95
C THR A 339 -9.55 -40.29 -2.00
N HIS A 340 -8.55 -40.21 -1.11
CA HIS A 340 -7.66 -39.06 -1.00
C HIS A 340 -6.50 -39.20 -1.99
N GLU A 341 -6.43 -38.30 -2.98
CA GLU A 341 -5.43 -38.33 -4.05
C GLU A 341 -4.00 -38.24 -3.53
N ASP A 342 -3.74 -37.33 -2.59
CA ASP A 342 -2.42 -37.10 -2.03
C ASP A 342 -1.91 -38.28 -1.19
N VAL A 343 -2.81 -38.96 -0.49
CA VAL A 343 -2.55 -40.20 0.24
C VAL A 343 -2.16 -41.32 -0.73
N GLU A 344 -2.93 -41.55 -1.79
CA GLU A 344 -2.62 -42.62 -2.76
C GLU A 344 -1.30 -42.37 -3.51
N VAL A 345 -1.02 -41.12 -3.89
CA VAL A 345 0.29 -40.77 -4.46
C VAL A 345 1.41 -41.05 -3.45
N GLY A 346 1.22 -40.67 -2.18
CA GLY A 346 2.16 -40.97 -1.10
C GLY A 346 2.44 -42.47 -0.92
N ARG A 347 1.39 -43.31 -0.92
CA ARG A 347 1.50 -44.77 -0.85
C ARG A 347 2.30 -45.34 -2.03
N CYS A 348 2.04 -44.85 -3.24
CA CYS A 348 2.74 -45.28 -4.45
C CYS A 348 4.24 -44.88 -4.41
N VAL A 349 4.55 -43.66 -3.96
CA VAL A 349 5.95 -43.20 -3.74
C VAL A 349 6.64 -44.06 -2.69
N ARG A 350 5.94 -44.43 -1.60
CA ARG A 350 6.48 -45.29 -0.55
C ARG A 350 6.85 -46.67 -1.08
N ARG A 351 5.89 -47.32 -1.76
CA ARG A 351 6.03 -48.70 -2.25
C ARG A 351 7.06 -48.82 -3.37
N PHE A 352 7.04 -47.92 -4.35
CA PHE A 352 7.86 -48.05 -5.56
C PHE A 352 8.98 -47.01 -5.65
N GLY A 353 8.77 -45.81 -5.13
CA GLY A 353 9.83 -44.78 -5.03
C GLY A 353 10.85 -45.06 -3.93
N GLY A 354 10.52 -45.91 -2.95
CA GLY A 354 11.43 -46.30 -1.85
C GLY A 354 11.70 -45.18 -0.85
N THR A 355 10.86 -44.15 -0.79
CA THR A 355 10.95 -43.03 0.14
C THR A 355 9.56 -42.59 0.61
N GLN A 356 9.49 -41.79 1.67
CA GLN A 356 8.25 -41.15 2.11
C GLN A 356 8.42 -39.62 2.13
N CYS A 357 7.36 -38.88 2.47
CA CYS A 357 7.43 -37.43 2.55
C CYS A 357 8.41 -37.02 3.67
N VAL A 358 9.29 -36.06 3.38
CA VAL A 358 10.29 -35.61 4.37
C VAL A 358 9.59 -35.05 5.61
N TRP A 359 9.87 -35.66 6.76
CA TRP A 359 9.33 -35.23 8.06
C TRP A 359 10.20 -34.15 8.68
N SER A 360 9.80 -32.88 8.51
CA SER A 360 10.42 -31.76 9.22
C SER A 360 9.39 -30.69 9.56
N TYR A 361 9.46 -30.18 10.79
CA TYR A 361 8.60 -29.08 11.25
C TYR A 361 8.75 -27.83 10.37
N GLU A 362 9.92 -27.62 9.76
CA GLU A 362 10.14 -26.51 8.83
C GLU A 362 9.33 -26.65 7.54
N MET A 363 9.03 -27.88 7.09
CA MET A 363 8.25 -28.09 5.86
C MET A 363 6.83 -27.56 5.99
N GLN A 364 6.25 -27.55 7.19
CA GLN A 364 4.93 -26.94 7.45
C GLN A 364 4.92 -25.42 7.33
N GLN A 365 6.08 -24.78 7.46
CA GLN A 365 6.21 -23.34 7.29
C GLN A 365 6.60 -22.98 5.86
N LEU A 366 7.44 -23.79 5.21
CA LEU A 366 7.87 -23.58 3.83
C LEU A 366 6.75 -23.89 2.83
N PHE A 367 6.01 -24.96 3.05
CA PHE A 367 4.82 -25.31 2.28
C PHE A 367 3.64 -24.98 3.16
N HIS A 368 3.09 -23.77 3.02
CA HIS A 368 2.11 -23.25 3.97
C HIS A 368 0.69 -23.59 3.55
N GLU A 369 0.07 -24.49 4.31
CA GLU A 369 -1.39 -24.71 4.33
C GLU A 369 -2.05 -23.86 5.42
N ASN A 370 -3.02 -23.03 5.05
CA ASN A 370 -3.84 -22.33 6.02
C ASN A 370 -5.04 -23.18 6.49
N TYR A 371 -4.86 -23.88 7.61
CA TYR A 371 -5.90 -24.69 8.27
C TYR A 371 -6.97 -23.90 9.03
N GLU A 372 -6.90 -22.55 9.09
CA GLU A 372 -7.97 -21.79 9.73
C GLU A 372 -9.30 -22.16 9.06
N HIS A 373 -10.25 -22.69 9.85
CA HIS A 373 -11.56 -23.19 9.41
C HIS A 373 -12.46 -22.10 8.78
N ASN A 374 -11.90 -20.93 8.49
CA ASN A 374 -12.53 -19.86 7.75
C ASN A 374 -12.63 -20.25 6.27
N ARG A 375 -13.85 -20.64 5.87
CA ARG A 375 -14.37 -20.99 4.53
C ARG A 375 -14.07 -20.00 3.38
N LYS A 376 -13.21 -19.01 3.56
CA LYS A 376 -12.98 -17.90 2.63
C LYS A 376 -12.04 -18.28 1.47
N GLY A 377 -11.14 -19.27 1.66
CA GLY A 377 -10.29 -19.80 0.58
C GLY A 377 -9.20 -18.83 0.08
N TYR A 378 -8.71 -17.94 0.95
CA TYR A 378 -7.56 -17.04 0.69
C TYR A 378 -6.91 -16.60 2.01
N ILE A 379 -5.65 -16.16 1.96
CA ILE A 379 -4.87 -15.76 3.15
C ILE A 379 -5.17 -14.29 3.52
N GLN A 380 -5.63 -13.99 4.72
CA GLN A 380 -6.10 -12.62 5.03
C GLN A 380 -4.98 -11.63 5.38
N ASP A 381 -4.11 -12.02 6.30
CA ASP A 381 -3.06 -11.14 6.83
C ASP A 381 -1.75 -11.38 6.08
N LEU A 382 -1.41 -10.49 5.14
CA LEU A 382 -0.19 -10.59 4.34
C LEU A 382 1.08 -10.19 5.10
N HIS A 383 0.98 -9.46 6.21
CA HIS A 383 2.14 -8.96 6.96
C HIS A 383 2.64 -9.96 8.03
N ASN A 384 2.36 -11.25 7.82
CA ASN A 384 2.70 -12.32 8.74
C ASN A 384 4.05 -12.96 8.38
N SER A 385 4.99 -13.06 9.33
CA SER A 385 6.32 -13.63 9.12
C SER A 385 6.30 -15.05 8.54
N LYS A 386 5.28 -15.86 8.84
CA LYS A 386 5.10 -17.20 8.26
C LYS A 386 4.89 -17.16 6.75
N ILE A 387 4.11 -16.20 6.26
CA ILE A 387 3.84 -16.03 4.82
C ILE A 387 5.13 -15.62 4.10
N HIS A 388 5.97 -14.81 4.72
CA HIS A 388 7.25 -14.41 4.14
C HIS A 388 8.23 -15.57 4.03
N ALA A 389 8.33 -16.39 5.08
CA ALA A 389 9.19 -17.57 5.10
C ALA A 389 8.73 -18.66 4.12
N ALA A 390 7.42 -18.78 3.88
CA ALA A 390 6.86 -19.78 2.99
C ALA A 390 7.38 -19.67 1.55
N ILE A 391 7.60 -20.82 0.92
CA ILE A 391 7.86 -21.02 -0.51
C ILE A 391 6.54 -21.12 -1.27
N THR A 392 5.60 -21.92 -0.75
CA THR A 392 4.26 -22.06 -1.32
C THR A 392 3.19 -21.60 -0.32
N LEU A 393 2.13 -21.01 -0.86
CA LEU A 393 1.03 -20.42 -0.10
C LEU A 393 -0.30 -20.96 -0.66
N HIS A 394 -1.04 -21.72 0.15
CA HIS A 394 -2.32 -22.32 -0.22
C HIS A 394 -3.33 -22.20 0.93
N PRO A 395 -4.65 -22.04 0.66
CA PRO A 395 -5.29 -21.90 -0.67
C PRO A 395 -5.53 -20.45 -1.12
N ASN A 396 -5.59 -20.21 -2.44
CA ASN A 396 -5.89 -18.93 -3.11
C ASN A 396 -6.98 -19.08 -4.19
N LYS A 397 -8.21 -19.42 -3.78
CA LYS A 397 -9.32 -19.81 -4.68
C LYS A 397 -9.89 -18.67 -5.53
N ARG A 398 -9.57 -17.41 -5.21
CA ARG A 398 -10.09 -16.20 -5.86
C ARG A 398 -9.00 -15.55 -6.75
N PRO A 399 -9.20 -15.46 -8.08
CA PRO A 399 -8.22 -14.84 -8.98
C PRO A 399 -7.80 -13.41 -8.59
N ALA A 400 -8.76 -12.57 -8.21
CA ALA A 400 -8.47 -11.20 -7.74
C ALA A 400 -7.51 -11.17 -6.54
N TYR A 401 -7.61 -12.16 -5.65
CA TYR A 401 -6.71 -12.29 -4.52
C TYR A 401 -5.32 -12.75 -4.96
N GLN A 402 -5.21 -13.68 -5.92
CA GLN A 402 -3.92 -14.10 -6.49
C GLN A 402 -3.12 -12.92 -7.04
N TYR A 403 -3.77 -12.01 -7.78
CA TYR A 403 -3.12 -10.79 -8.27
C TYR A 403 -2.71 -9.84 -7.14
N ARG A 404 -3.55 -9.67 -6.12
CA ARG A 404 -3.22 -8.86 -4.93
C ARG A 404 -2.01 -9.42 -4.19
N LEU A 405 -1.95 -10.74 -3.99
CA LEU A 405 -0.83 -11.44 -3.39
C LEU A 405 0.44 -11.27 -4.25
N HIS A 406 0.33 -11.40 -5.57
CA HIS A 406 1.47 -11.18 -6.48
C HIS A 406 2.00 -9.75 -6.40
N ASN A 407 1.11 -8.75 -6.46
CA ASN A 407 1.48 -7.34 -6.32
C ASN A 407 2.17 -7.06 -4.98
N TYR A 408 1.70 -7.68 -3.90
CA TYR A 408 2.37 -7.61 -2.60
C TYR A 408 3.80 -8.17 -2.65
N MET A 409 4.00 -9.36 -3.23
CA MET A 409 5.33 -9.96 -3.39
C MET A 409 6.25 -9.10 -4.27
N LEU A 410 5.74 -8.53 -5.37
CA LEU A 410 6.50 -7.62 -6.22
C LEU A 410 6.89 -6.33 -5.48
N SER A 411 6.00 -5.76 -4.68
CA SER A 411 6.30 -4.56 -3.88
C SER A 411 7.45 -4.81 -2.88
N ARG A 412 7.51 -6.01 -2.30
CA ARG A 412 8.62 -6.45 -1.45
C ARG A 412 9.90 -6.59 -2.25
N LYS A 413 9.85 -7.20 -3.44
CA LYS A 413 11.04 -7.32 -4.29
C LYS A 413 11.59 -5.95 -4.71
N ILE A 414 10.70 -5.00 -5.00
CA ILE A 414 11.09 -3.60 -5.27
C ILE A 414 11.79 -3.00 -4.05
N SER A 415 11.29 -3.22 -2.84
CA SER A 415 11.93 -2.72 -1.61
C SER A 415 13.32 -3.32 -1.39
N GLU A 416 13.49 -4.62 -1.62
CA GLU A 416 14.78 -5.33 -1.54
C GLU A 416 15.79 -4.77 -2.55
N LEU A 417 15.38 -4.63 -3.82
CA LEU A 417 16.23 -4.08 -4.87
C LEU A 417 16.60 -2.61 -4.62
N ARG A 418 15.68 -1.80 -4.08
CA ARG A 418 15.95 -0.42 -3.67
C ARG A 418 17.00 -0.37 -2.56
N TYR A 419 16.86 -1.24 -1.55
CA TYR A 419 17.86 -1.35 -0.49
C TYR A 419 19.23 -1.74 -1.06
N ARG A 420 19.28 -2.70 -2.00
CA ARG A 420 20.51 -3.09 -2.68
C ARG A 420 21.12 -1.94 -3.48
N THR A 421 20.30 -1.14 -4.15
CA THR A 421 20.74 0.05 -4.90
C THR A 421 21.42 1.06 -3.96
N ILE A 422 20.82 1.32 -2.78
CA ILE A 422 21.42 2.20 -1.76
C ILE A 422 22.75 1.63 -1.25
N GLN A 423 22.86 0.31 -1.03
CA GLN A 423 24.14 -0.32 -0.65
C GLN A 423 25.22 -0.10 -1.71
N LEU A 424 24.87 -0.25 -2.99
CA LEU A 424 25.81 -0.04 -4.09
C LEU A 424 26.26 1.43 -4.19
N HIS A 425 25.37 2.41 -4.01
CA HIS A 425 25.76 3.83 -3.96
C HIS A 425 26.73 4.12 -2.80
N ARG A 426 26.54 3.47 -1.64
CA ARG A 426 27.46 3.59 -0.49
C ARG A 426 28.83 3.01 -0.80
N GLU A 427 28.87 1.84 -1.45
CA GLU A 427 30.10 1.22 -1.90
C GLU A 427 30.82 2.12 -2.93
N SER A 428 30.08 2.66 -3.91
CA SER A 428 30.61 3.61 -4.91
C SER A 428 31.21 4.87 -4.26
N ALA A 429 30.48 5.49 -3.33
CA ALA A 429 30.97 6.66 -2.60
C ALA A 429 32.24 6.36 -1.79
N LEU A 430 32.30 5.18 -1.17
CA LEU A 430 33.48 4.74 -0.41
C LEU A 430 34.68 4.43 -1.32
N MET A 431 34.45 3.79 -2.47
CA MET A 431 35.50 3.54 -3.48
C MET A 431 36.04 4.84 -4.07
N SER A 432 35.17 5.80 -4.38
CA SER A 432 35.57 7.13 -4.86
C SER A 432 36.46 7.84 -3.84
N LYS A 433 36.08 7.79 -2.56
CA LYS A 433 36.87 8.35 -1.46
C LYS A 433 38.24 7.66 -1.30
N LEU A 434 38.30 6.34 -1.43
CA LEU A 434 39.57 5.59 -1.32
C LEU A 434 40.49 5.77 -2.53
N SER A 435 39.92 6.03 -3.71
CA SER A 435 40.67 6.25 -4.95
C SER A 435 41.02 7.73 -5.20
N ASN A 436 40.62 8.64 -4.31
CA ASN A 436 40.70 10.10 -4.50
C ASN A 436 40.01 10.59 -5.79
N SER A 437 38.97 9.89 -6.23
CA SER A 437 38.14 10.30 -7.37
C SER A 437 36.99 11.20 -6.90
N GLU A 438 36.49 12.07 -7.78
CA GLU A 438 35.30 12.87 -7.49
C GLU A 438 34.08 11.97 -7.28
N VAL A 439 33.34 12.19 -6.19
CA VAL A 439 32.10 11.44 -5.91
C VAL A 439 30.98 12.03 -6.75
N SER A 440 30.27 11.19 -7.51
CA SER A 440 29.10 11.61 -8.30
C SER A 440 28.03 12.26 -7.41
N LYS A 441 27.26 13.22 -7.94
CA LYS A 441 26.17 13.87 -7.17
C LYS A 441 25.15 12.86 -6.65
N GLU A 442 24.87 11.82 -7.44
CA GLU A 442 23.93 10.77 -7.07
C GLU A 442 24.47 9.92 -5.90
N ASP A 443 25.74 9.54 -5.93
CA ASP A 443 26.40 8.83 -4.83
C ASP A 443 26.55 9.72 -3.59
N GLN A 444 26.75 11.02 -3.75
CA GLN A 444 26.76 11.97 -2.64
C GLN A 444 25.41 12.05 -1.93
N GLN A 445 24.30 11.91 -2.66
CA GLN A 445 22.95 12.00 -2.07
C GLN A 445 22.47 10.65 -1.52
N LEU A 446 22.61 9.57 -2.29
CA LEU A 446 22.07 8.25 -1.94
C LEU A 446 23.07 7.38 -1.18
N GLY A 447 24.37 7.63 -1.35
CA GLY A 447 25.47 6.90 -0.72
C GLY A 447 25.79 7.33 0.70
N VAL A 448 25.03 8.26 1.30
CA VAL A 448 25.27 8.71 2.67
C VAL A 448 24.94 7.61 3.69
N MET A 449 25.79 7.49 4.71
CA MET A 449 25.55 6.60 5.85
C MET A 449 24.36 7.08 6.68
N PRO A 450 23.49 6.19 7.19
CA PRO A 450 22.36 6.60 8.00
C PRO A 450 22.78 7.37 9.26
N SER A 451 22.14 8.51 9.50
CA SER A 451 22.34 9.32 10.70
C SER A 451 21.15 10.24 10.93
N PHE A 452 20.80 10.44 12.21
CA PHE A 452 19.77 11.38 12.65
C PHE A 452 20.31 12.81 12.83
N ASN A 453 21.62 13.00 12.77
CA ASN A 453 22.27 14.31 12.98
C ASN A 453 22.58 15.03 11.66
N HIS A 454 21.91 14.57 10.62
CA HIS A 454 22.15 14.89 9.24
C HIS A 454 21.60 16.27 8.87
N PHE A 455 20.42 16.58 9.37
CA PHE A 455 19.82 17.91 9.34
C PHE A 455 20.08 18.62 10.67
N GLN A 456 20.69 19.79 10.61
CA GLN A 456 20.97 20.64 11.78
C GLN A 456 20.21 21.97 11.58
N PRO A 457 19.11 22.20 12.31
CA PRO A 457 18.38 23.45 12.22
C PRO A 457 19.23 24.59 12.77
N ARG A 458 19.23 25.73 12.08
CA ARG A 458 19.87 26.97 12.51
C ARG A 458 18.91 27.83 13.33
N GLU A 459 17.63 27.75 13.00
CA GLU A 459 16.55 28.46 13.68
C GLU A 459 15.52 27.48 14.26
N ARG A 460 14.75 27.91 15.28
CA ARG A 460 13.80 27.04 15.99
C ARG A 460 12.68 26.53 15.07
N ASP A 461 12.23 27.35 14.13
CA ASP A 461 11.18 27.03 13.17
C ASP A 461 11.61 26.02 12.09
N GLU A 462 12.93 25.85 11.91
CA GLU A 462 13.50 24.80 11.07
C GLU A 462 13.50 23.41 11.75
N VAL A 463 13.27 23.32 13.06
CA VAL A 463 13.32 22.05 13.80
C VAL A 463 12.24 21.10 13.28
N ILE A 464 12.69 19.95 12.76
CA ILE A 464 11.81 18.84 12.39
C ILE A 464 11.43 18.06 13.66
N GLU A 465 10.19 18.22 14.10
CA GLU A 465 9.66 17.62 15.32
C GLU A 465 9.49 16.11 15.21
N TRP A 466 9.69 15.42 16.33
CA TRP A 466 9.39 14.00 16.47
C TRP A 466 7.95 13.80 16.91
N GLU A 467 7.23 12.96 16.17
CA GLU A 467 5.93 12.44 16.58
C GLU A 467 6.14 11.22 17.48
N PHE A 468 5.49 11.21 18.65
CA PHE A 468 5.49 10.06 19.52
C PHE A 468 4.39 9.09 19.09
N LEU A 469 4.71 7.80 19.01
CA LEU A 469 3.75 6.77 18.65
C LEU A 469 3.77 5.61 19.64
N THR A 470 2.62 4.95 19.75
CA THR A 470 2.45 3.65 20.41
C THR A 470 1.98 2.64 19.37
N GLY A 471 1.70 1.40 19.75
CA GLY A 471 1.11 0.43 18.81
C GLY A 471 -0.24 0.83 18.19
N LYS A 472 -0.93 1.87 18.72
CA LYS A 472 -2.29 2.26 18.28
C LYS A 472 -2.51 3.77 18.11
N LEU A 473 -1.76 4.59 18.82
CA LEU A 473 -1.97 6.04 18.88
C LEU A 473 -0.74 6.79 18.37
N LEU A 474 -0.98 7.89 17.69
CA LEU A 474 0.00 8.89 17.27
C LEU A 474 -0.25 10.17 18.07
N TYR A 475 0.83 10.77 18.55
CA TYR A 475 0.83 12.04 19.27
C TYR A 475 1.70 13.01 18.49
N SER A 476 1.06 14.05 17.96
CA SER A 476 1.72 15.09 17.15
C SER A 476 1.66 16.41 17.87
N ALA A 477 2.76 17.17 17.81
CA ALA A 477 2.82 18.56 18.26
C ALA A 477 2.47 19.54 17.13
N SER A 478 2.12 19.03 15.94
CA SER A 478 1.77 19.86 14.78
C SER A 478 0.52 20.71 15.05
N GLU A 479 0.63 22.01 14.78
CA GLU A 479 -0.32 23.06 15.20
C GLU A 479 -1.76 22.88 14.68
N ASN A 480 -1.95 22.13 13.58
CA ASN A 480 -3.24 21.95 12.91
C ASN A 480 -3.75 20.50 12.95
N GLN A 481 -3.15 19.68 13.80
CA GLN A 481 -3.50 18.29 13.95
C GLN A 481 -3.98 18.01 15.38
N PRO A 482 -4.96 17.10 15.58
CA PRO A 482 -5.32 16.68 16.92
C PRO A 482 -4.08 16.16 17.67
N PRO A 483 -3.80 16.62 18.90
CA PRO A 483 -2.61 16.21 19.66
C PRO A 483 -2.54 14.70 19.91
N ARG A 484 -3.68 14.01 19.83
CA ARG A 484 -3.81 12.56 19.93
C ARG A 484 -4.70 12.06 18.80
N GLN A 485 -4.18 11.13 18.02
CA GLN A 485 -4.87 10.52 16.89
C GLN A 485 -4.72 9.00 16.94
N SER A 486 -5.66 8.29 16.32
CA SER A 486 -5.41 6.89 15.97
C SER A 486 -4.40 6.82 14.83
N ILE A 487 -3.53 5.82 14.86
CA ILE A 487 -2.64 5.55 13.72
C ILE A 487 -3.50 5.19 12.51
N ASN A 488 -3.37 5.97 11.43
CA ASN A 488 -4.09 5.70 10.19
C ASN A 488 -3.59 4.41 9.52
N SER A 489 -4.39 3.84 8.62
CA SER A 489 -4.07 2.56 7.96
C SER A 489 -2.76 2.61 7.15
N ILE A 490 -2.45 3.76 6.56
CA ILE A 490 -1.24 3.96 5.75
C ILE A 490 0.01 3.87 6.63
N LEU A 491 0.05 4.63 7.72
CA LEU A 491 1.17 4.63 8.67
C LEU A 491 1.30 3.27 9.36
N LYS A 492 0.18 2.62 9.69
CA LYS A 492 0.19 1.27 10.27
C LYS A 492 0.84 0.28 9.32
N THR A 493 0.45 0.28 8.05
CA THR A 493 1.04 -0.58 7.01
C THR A 493 2.54 -0.30 6.83
N ALA A 494 2.93 0.99 6.79
CA ALA A 494 4.34 1.38 6.67
C ALA A 494 5.19 0.90 7.86
N LEU A 495 4.68 1.00 9.09
CA LEU A 495 5.33 0.50 10.30
C LEU A 495 5.45 -1.03 10.27
N ASP A 496 4.38 -1.73 9.89
CA ASP A 496 4.37 -3.20 9.83
C ASP A 496 5.38 -3.69 8.77
N ASP A 497 5.46 -3.05 7.60
CA ASP A 497 6.46 -3.35 6.57
C ASP A 497 7.89 -3.06 7.02
N THR A 498 8.09 -1.96 7.75
CA THR A 498 9.41 -1.57 8.31
C THR A 498 9.87 -2.59 9.34
N VAL A 499 9.01 -2.95 10.29
CA VAL A 499 9.29 -3.98 11.30
C VAL A 499 9.61 -5.30 10.60
N LEU A 500 8.87 -5.65 9.56
CA LEU A 500 9.10 -6.89 8.83
C LEU A 500 10.48 -6.94 8.17
N GLN A 501 10.92 -5.85 7.54
CA GLN A 501 12.29 -5.73 7.00
C GLN A 501 13.35 -5.87 8.09
N VAL A 502 13.14 -5.21 9.24
CA VAL A 502 14.05 -5.32 10.38
C VAL A 502 14.14 -6.76 10.88
N MET A 503 13.02 -7.47 10.95
CA MET A 503 13.03 -8.87 11.38
C MET A 503 13.68 -9.81 10.38
N GLU A 504 13.56 -9.55 9.09
CA GLU A 504 14.29 -10.26 8.03
C GLU A 504 15.80 -10.07 8.19
N MET A 505 16.26 -8.83 8.39
CA MET A 505 17.68 -8.53 8.66
C MET A 505 18.20 -9.18 9.96
N ILE A 506 17.42 -9.13 11.05
CA ILE A 506 17.81 -9.74 12.33
C ILE A 506 17.94 -11.27 12.22
N ASN A 507 17.07 -11.89 11.41
CA ASN A 507 16.99 -13.34 11.26
C ASN A 507 17.71 -13.90 10.03
N GLU A 508 18.42 -13.09 9.25
CA GLU A 508 19.17 -13.51 8.05
C GLU A 508 20.03 -14.77 8.30
N ASN A 509 20.66 -14.83 9.48
CA ASN A 509 21.51 -15.93 9.93
C ASN A 509 20.90 -16.75 11.08
N ALA A 510 19.57 -16.77 11.21
CA ALA A 510 18.85 -17.46 12.28
C ALA A 510 19.19 -18.96 12.33
N LYS A 511 19.23 -19.63 11.17
CA LYS A 511 19.48 -21.08 11.05
C LYS A 511 20.88 -21.47 11.52
N THR A 512 21.92 -20.81 11.01
CA THR A 512 23.32 -21.07 11.42
C THR A 512 23.52 -20.83 12.91
N ARG A 513 22.78 -19.87 13.49
CA ARG A 513 22.82 -19.53 14.91
C ARG A 513 21.90 -20.40 15.80
N GLY A 514 21.08 -21.27 15.22
CA GLY A 514 20.16 -22.16 15.95
C GLY A 514 19.09 -21.44 16.78
N ARG A 515 18.71 -20.22 16.38
CA ARG A 515 17.77 -19.33 17.07
C ARG A 515 16.90 -18.57 16.09
N LEU A 516 15.68 -18.24 16.49
CA LEU A 516 14.75 -17.38 15.75
C LEU A 516 14.30 -16.24 16.66
N ILE A 517 14.10 -15.04 16.10
CA ILE A 517 13.53 -13.90 16.83
C ILE A 517 12.21 -13.52 16.18
N ASP A 518 11.12 -13.58 16.94
CA ASP A 518 9.80 -13.17 16.49
C ASP A 518 9.44 -11.78 17.00
N PHE A 519 8.63 -11.07 16.21
CA PHE A 519 8.06 -9.79 16.60
C PHE A 519 6.83 -10.01 17.47
N LYS A 520 6.68 -9.22 18.54
CA LYS A 520 5.47 -9.22 19.37
C LYS A 520 4.69 -7.92 19.20
N GLU A 521 5.31 -6.78 19.49
CA GLU A 521 4.66 -5.47 19.37
C GLU A 521 5.67 -4.31 19.38
N ILE A 522 5.23 -3.15 18.91
CA ILE A 522 5.89 -1.86 19.15
C ILE A 522 5.36 -1.35 20.49
N GLN A 523 6.19 -1.26 21.52
CA GLN A 523 5.76 -0.69 22.81
C GLN A 523 5.51 0.81 22.65
N TYR A 524 6.50 1.50 22.11
CA TYR A 524 6.41 2.89 21.69
C TYR A 524 7.50 3.20 20.66
N GLY A 525 7.42 4.38 20.06
CA GLY A 525 8.49 4.89 19.23
C GLY A 525 8.35 6.37 18.97
N TYR A 526 9.32 6.87 18.22
CA TYR A 526 9.33 8.21 17.67
C TYR A 526 9.49 8.12 16.16
N ARG A 527 8.80 9.00 15.45
CA ARG A 527 8.89 9.13 14.00
C ARG A 527 9.10 10.58 13.63
N ARG A 528 9.92 10.84 12.62
CA ARG A 528 9.90 12.11 11.90
C ARG A 528 10.18 11.89 10.42
N VAL A 529 9.82 12.87 9.59
CA VAL A 529 10.08 12.85 8.15
C VAL A 529 11.01 14.01 7.81
N ASP A 530 12.20 13.69 7.30
CA ASP A 530 13.08 14.66 6.65
C ASP A 530 12.74 14.68 5.15
N PRO A 531 12.17 15.78 4.61
CA PRO A 531 11.77 15.86 3.22
C PRO A 531 12.88 15.55 2.21
N MET A 532 14.14 15.81 2.58
CA MET A 532 15.30 15.61 1.69
C MET A 532 15.88 14.20 1.76
N ARG A 533 15.63 13.47 2.85
CA ARG A 533 16.32 12.21 3.14
C ARG A 533 15.40 11.02 3.27
N GLY A 534 14.25 11.17 3.91
CA GLY A 534 13.35 10.06 4.16
C GLY A 534 12.69 10.07 5.53
N VAL A 535 12.27 8.88 5.97
CA VAL A 535 11.57 8.71 7.23
C VAL A 535 12.52 8.12 8.27
N GLU A 536 12.49 8.67 9.47
CA GLU A 536 13.32 8.25 10.58
C GLU A 536 12.45 7.68 11.70
N TYR A 537 12.90 6.57 12.28
CA TYR A 537 12.21 5.89 13.36
C TYR A 537 13.16 5.55 14.51
N ILE A 538 12.68 5.77 15.72
CA ILE A 538 13.26 5.22 16.96
C ILE A 538 12.19 4.32 17.55
N LEU A 539 12.29 3.01 17.34
CA LEU A 539 11.27 2.06 17.76
C LEU A 539 11.73 1.23 18.94
N ASP A 540 10.87 1.09 19.93
CA ASP A 540 11.03 0.15 21.01
C ASP A 540 10.22 -1.12 20.73
N LEU A 541 10.93 -2.17 20.35
CA LEU A 541 10.35 -3.42 19.89
C LEU A 541 10.39 -4.46 21.01
N LEU A 542 9.23 -5.04 21.31
CA LEU A 542 9.15 -6.26 22.10
C LEU A 542 9.25 -7.47 21.18
N LEU A 543 10.28 -8.28 21.40
CA LEU A 543 10.63 -9.43 20.59
C LEU A 543 10.57 -10.73 21.42
N LEU A 544 10.44 -11.87 20.76
CA LEU A 544 10.50 -13.20 21.38
C LEU A 544 11.70 -13.95 20.83
N TYR A 545 12.71 -14.15 21.67
CA TYR A 545 13.86 -14.99 21.35
C TYR A 545 13.50 -16.46 21.54
N LYS A 546 13.55 -17.25 20.47
CA LYS A 546 13.29 -18.69 20.46
C LYS A 546 14.55 -19.46 20.12
N ARG A 547 15.01 -20.31 21.04
CA ARG A 547 16.16 -21.19 20.82
C ARG A 547 15.68 -22.57 20.40
N HIS A 548 16.19 -23.06 19.27
CA HIS A 548 15.83 -24.37 18.73
C HIS A 548 16.96 -25.40 18.90
N LYS A 549 18.22 -24.95 19.02
CA LYS A 549 19.36 -25.84 19.27
C LYS A 549 19.56 -26.11 20.78
N GLY A 550 19.49 -27.38 21.17
CA GLY A 550 19.58 -27.81 22.58
C GLY A 550 18.25 -27.63 23.33
N ARG A 551 18.29 -27.18 24.60
CA ARG A 551 17.07 -26.92 25.38
C ARG A 551 16.24 -25.80 24.72
N LYS A 552 15.00 -26.13 24.34
CA LYS A 552 14.02 -25.17 23.81
C LYS A 552 13.75 -24.11 24.87
N LEU A 553 13.88 -22.85 24.49
CA LEU A 553 13.69 -21.71 25.39
C LEU A 553 13.05 -20.56 24.59
N THR A 554 12.02 -19.94 25.17
CA THR A 554 11.41 -18.71 24.64
C THR A 554 11.52 -17.61 25.69
N VAL A 555 12.14 -16.49 25.34
CA VAL A 555 12.34 -15.36 26.26
C VAL A 555 11.91 -14.06 25.59
N PRO A 556 11.10 -13.21 26.24
CA PRO A 556 10.82 -11.87 25.73
C PRO A 556 12.07 -10.99 25.85
N VAL A 557 12.41 -10.29 24.78
CA VAL A 557 13.57 -9.40 24.70
C VAL A 557 13.11 -8.06 24.16
N ARG A 558 13.52 -6.98 24.83
CA ARG A 558 13.27 -5.60 24.39
C ARG A 558 14.45 -5.10 23.57
N ARG A 559 14.19 -4.44 22.44
CA ARG A 559 15.24 -3.86 21.57
C ARG A 559 14.82 -2.50 21.03
N HIS A 560 15.72 -1.54 21.18
CA HIS A 560 15.63 -0.25 20.49
C HIS A 560 16.19 -0.40 19.08
N ALA A 561 15.38 -0.05 18.08
CA ALA A 561 15.74 -0.03 16.67
C ALA A 561 15.79 1.43 16.19
N TYR A 562 16.95 1.84 15.68
CA TYR A 562 17.19 3.15 15.10
C TYR A 562 17.23 2.98 13.60
N LEU A 563 16.20 3.46 12.90
CA LEU A 563 15.96 3.15 11.50
C LEU A 563 15.84 4.44 10.70
N GLN A 564 16.41 4.43 9.50
CA GLN A 564 16.21 5.49 8.52
C GLN A 564 15.83 4.83 7.19
N GLN A 565 14.62 5.09 6.74
CA GLN A 565 14.11 4.67 5.45
C GLN A 565 14.32 5.82 4.47
N LEU A 566 15.36 5.71 3.65
CA LEU A 566 15.70 6.75 2.68
C LEU A 566 14.65 6.79 1.56
N PHE A 567 14.33 8.00 1.08
CA PHE A 567 13.60 8.14 -0.17
C PHE A 567 14.46 7.65 -1.33
N SER A 568 13.84 6.94 -2.28
CA SER A 568 14.51 6.63 -3.54
C SER A 568 14.62 7.89 -4.39
N LYS A 569 15.41 7.81 -5.47
CA LYS A 569 15.38 8.82 -6.54
C LYS A 569 13.93 9.15 -6.89
N PRO A 570 13.54 10.43 -6.99
CA PRO A 570 12.22 10.79 -7.47
C PRO A 570 12.06 10.27 -8.90
N PHE A 571 10.95 9.59 -9.16
CA PHE A 571 10.59 9.14 -10.50
C PHE A 571 9.44 10.02 -10.96
N PHE A 572 9.70 10.78 -12.02
CA PHE A 572 8.66 11.52 -12.71
C PHE A 572 8.14 10.62 -13.83
N ARG A 573 6.83 10.43 -13.87
CA ARG A 573 6.15 9.75 -14.97
C ARG A 573 5.20 10.75 -15.58
N GLU A 574 5.45 11.11 -16.82
CA GLU A 574 4.54 11.90 -17.61
C GLU A 574 3.40 10.98 -18.07
N THR A 575 2.17 11.48 -17.96
CA THR A 575 0.96 10.71 -18.32
C THR A 575 0.81 10.59 -19.84
N GLU A 576 1.36 11.55 -20.57
CA GLU A 576 1.43 11.60 -22.03
C GLU A 576 2.91 11.68 -22.42
N GLU A 577 3.34 10.93 -23.44
CA GLU A 577 4.71 11.02 -23.96
C GLU A 577 4.90 12.37 -24.64
N LEU A 578 5.89 13.16 -24.19
CA LEU A 578 6.28 14.40 -24.86
C LEU A 578 6.69 14.09 -26.31
N ASP A 579 5.99 14.66 -27.29
CA ASP A 579 6.44 14.65 -28.68
C ASP A 579 7.62 15.61 -28.83
N VAL A 580 8.81 15.05 -28.68
CA VAL A 580 10.09 15.76 -28.76
C VAL A 580 10.23 16.52 -30.08
N ASN A 581 9.66 16.04 -31.19
CA ASN A 581 9.76 16.73 -32.47
C ASN A 581 8.93 18.02 -32.46
N SER A 582 7.71 17.98 -31.91
CA SER A 582 6.86 19.16 -31.76
C SER A 582 7.47 20.22 -30.84
N LEU A 583 8.12 19.79 -29.75
CA LEU A 583 8.82 20.66 -28.79
C LEU A 583 10.05 21.32 -29.43
N VAL A 584 10.81 20.58 -30.24
CA VAL A 584 11.95 21.12 -30.96
C VAL A 584 11.51 22.11 -32.03
N GLU A 585 10.40 21.85 -32.73
CA GLU A 585 9.82 22.78 -33.70
C GLU A 585 9.33 24.08 -33.05
N SER A 586 8.66 24.02 -31.90
CA SER A 586 8.21 25.23 -31.19
C SER A 586 9.38 26.07 -30.67
N ILE A 587 10.40 25.44 -30.07
CA ILE A 587 11.64 26.10 -29.63
C ILE A 587 12.38 26.75 -30.81
N ASN A 588 12.40 26.08 -31.97
CA ASN A 588 13.00 26.61 -33.20
C ASN A 588 12.17 27.74 -33.84
N SER A 589 10.87 27.80 -33.57
CA SER A 589 10.00 28.90 -34.03
C SER A 589 10.16 30.17 -33.18
N ASP A 590 10.33 30.03 -31.85
CA ASP A 590 10.51 31.16 -30.92
C ASP A 590 11.94 31.73 -30.92
N THR A 591 12.91 31.02 -31.54
CA THR A 591 14.30 31.47 -31.62
C THR A 591 14.54 32.60 -32.62
N GLN A 592 13.54 33.06 -33.37
CA GLN A 592 13.64 34.31 -34.14
C GLN A 592 13.55 35.58 -33.26
N SER A 593 13.16 35.46 -31.99
CA SER A 593 12.84 36.64 -31.14
C SER A 593 13.91 37.05 -30.13
N PHE A 594 14.88 36.17 -29.80
CA PHE A 594 15.86 36.44 -28.72
C PHE A 594 17.28 35.97 -29.06
N SER A 595 17.96 36.68 -29.96
CA SER A 595 19.34 36.36 -30.40
C SER A 595 20.46 36.82 -29.45
N PHE A 596 20.16 37.39 -28.27
CA PHE A 596 21.16 38.10 -27.45
C PHE A 596 21.45 37.54 -26.04
N ILE A 597 20.93 36.36 -25.65
CA ILE A 597 21.14 35.84 -24.28
C ILE A 597 22.02 34.57 -24.29
N SER A 598 23.01 34.53 -23.39
CA SER A 598 23.99 33.45 -23.22
C SER A 598 23.35 32.09 -22.87
N ASN A 599 23.98 30.99 -23.31
CA ASN A 599 23.48 29.61 -23.20
C ASN A 599 23.12 29.14 -21.77
N SER A 600 23.70 29.71 -20.73
CA SER A 600 23.40 29.39 -19.33
C SER A 600 22.07 29.99 -18.83
N LEU A 601 21.65 31.13 -19.39
CA LEU A 601 20.34 31.75 -19.11
C LEU A 601 19.22 31.16 -19.97
N LYS A 602 19.55 30.53 -21.11
CA LYS A 602 18.57 29.80 -21.93
C LYS A 602 17.93 28.63 -21.17
N ILE A 603 18.69 27.94 -20.32
CA ILE A 603 18.15 26.85 -19.49
C ILE A 603 17.10 27.38 -18.49
N LEU A 604 17.36 28.53 -17.87
CA LEU A 604 16.42 29.17 -16.92
C LEU A 604 15.21 29.80 -17.63
N SER A 605 15.38 30.41 -18.81
CA SER A 605 14.25 30.92 -19.60
C SER A 605 13.41 29.79 -20.19
N SER A 606 14.02 28.65 -20.55
CA SER A 606 13.30 27.45 -20.98
C SER A 606 12.45 26.85 -19.85
N PHE A 607 12.74 27.07 -18.56
CA PHE A 607 11.83 26.67 -17.47
C PHE A 607 10.61 27.60 -17.32
N GLN A 608 10.69 28.83 -17.82
CA GLN A 608 9.53 29.73 -17.93
C GLN A 608 8.73 29.50 -19.21
N GLY A 609 9.38 29.10 -20.32
CA GLY A 609 8.75 28.73 -21.59
C GLY A 609 8.26 27.28 -21.69
N ALA A 610 8.79 26.34 -20.91
CA ALA A 610 8.32 24.95 -20.88
C ALA A 610 6.97 24.77 -20.15
N LYS A 611 6.37 25.86 -19.65
CA LYS A 611 5.03 25.84 -19.06
C LYS A 611 3.90 25.64 -20.08
N GLU A 612 4.17 25.68 -21.38
CA GLU A 612 3.13 25.70 -22.42
C GLU A 612 3.26 24.60 -23.50
N VAL A 613 3.88 23.43 -23.21
CA VAL A 613 4.07 22.37 -24.24
C VAL A 613 3.29 21.08 -23.98
N GLY A 614 2.54 21.00 -22.88
CA GLY A 614 1.31 20.19 -22.88
C GLY A 614 0.21 21.10 -23.35
N GLY A 615 -0.46 20.82 -24.48
CA GLY A 615 -1.60 21.61 -24.92
C GLY A 615 -2.52 21.82 -23.72
N HIS A 616 -2.65 23.06 -23.24
CA HIS A 616 -3.44 23.35 -22.06
C HIS A 616 -4.82 22.72 -22.29
N SER A 617 -5.24 21.86 -21.37
CA SER A 617 -6.57 21.28 -21.45
C SER A 617 -7.56 22.45 -21.57
N GLU A 618 -8.15 22.63 -22.75
CA GLU A 618 -9.10 23.71 -23.02
C GLU A 618 -10.50 23.34 -22.49
N LYS A 619 -10.61 22.36 -21.57
CA LYS A 619 -11.89 21.95 -21.01
C LYS A 619 -12.52 23.11 -20.26
N LYS A 620 -13.79 23.39 -20.57
CA LYS A 620 -14.55 24.44 -19.89
C LYS A 620 -14.83 24.05 -18.45
N ILE A 621 -14.46 24.92 -17.50
CA ILE A 621 -14.79 24.75 -16.08
C ILE A 621 -16.06 25.52 -15.75
N HIS A 622 -17.01 24.86 -15.10
CA HIS A 622 -18.23 25.49 -14.61
C HIS A 622 -18.08 25.78 -13.12
N ILE A 623 -17.84 27.04 -12.79
CA ILE A 623 -17.58 27.50 -11.41
C ILE A 623 -18.91 27.81 -10.75
N LEU A 624 -19.31 27.01 -9.76
CA LEU A 624 -20.56 27.17 -9.02
C LEU A 624 -20.27 27.83 -7.67
N VAL A 625 -20.89 28.99 -7.44
CA VAL A 625 -20.72 29.81 -6.24
C VAL A 625 -22.08 30.03 -5.55
N PRO A 626 -22.40 29.24 -4.50
CA PRO A 626 -23.52 29.52 -3.62
C PRO A 626 -23.25 30.77 -2.78
N LEU A 627 -24.19 31.72 -2.79
CA LEU A 627 -24.01 33.03 -2.17
C LEU A 627 -25.23 33.44 -1.34
N ILE A 628 -24.98 33.95 -0.14
CA ILE A 628 -25.96 34.67 0.68
C ILE A 628 -25.29 35.86 1.37
N GLY A 629 -25.83 37.06 1.18
CA GLY A 629 -25.23 38.30 1.69
C GLY A 629 -23.78 38.48 1.23
N ARG A 630 -22.94 39.08 2.09
CA ARG A 630 -21.48 39.25 1.87
C ARG A 630 -21.09 40.02 0.59
N TYR A 631 -21.78 41.12 0.31
CA TYR A 631 -21.53 41.94 -0.89
C TYR A 631 -20.05 42.34 -1.07
N GLU A 632 -19.38 42.81 -0.03
CA GLU A 632 -17.95 43.20 -0.11
C GLU A 632 -17.03 42.02 -0.46
N THR A 633 -17.29 40.83 0.09
CA THR A 633 -16.57 39.61 -0.27
C THR A 633 -16.82 39.25 -1.72
N PHE A 634 -18.07 39.34 -2.17
CA PHE A 634 -18.46 39.05 -3.55
C PHE A 634 -17.82 40.03 -4.54
N LEU A 635 -17.71 41.31 -4.18
CA LEU A 635 -17.01 42.32 -4.98
C LEU A 635 -15.54 41.93 -5.17
N ARG A 636 -14.83 41.58 -4.09
CA ARG A 636 -13.44 41.08 -4.16
C ARG A 636 -13.33 39.80 -5.00
N PHE A 637 -14.28 38.88 -4.87
CA PHE A 637 -14.33 37.67 -5.70
C PHE A 637 -14.47 38.01 -7.19
N MET A 638 -15.37 38.94 -7.54
CA MET A 638 -15.58 39.37 -8.91
C MET A 638 -14.36 40.10 -9.50
N GLU A 639 -13.65 40.90 -8.71
CA GLU A 639 -12.37 41.51 -9.12
C GLU A 639 -11.29 40.44 -9.37
N ASN A 640 -11.18 39.43 -8.51
CA ASN A 640 -10.27 38.31 -8.74
C ASN A 640 -10.67 37.51 -9.99
N PHE A 641 -11.97 37.24 -10.17
CA PHE A 641 -12.50 36.54 -11.34
C PHE A 641 -12.27 37.34 -12.63
N GLU A 642 -12.39 38.67 -12.59
CA GLU A 642 -12.10 39.53 -13.73
C GLU A 642 -10.64 39.40 -14.16
N ASN A 643 -9.71 39.56 -13.22
CA ASN A 643 -8.28 39.52 -13.47
C ASN A 643 -7.78 38.13 -13.87
N THR A 644 -8.34 37.07 -13.29
CA THR A 644 -7.89 35.69 -13.53
C THR A 644 -8.60 35.04 -14.72
N CYS A 645 -9.87 35.35 -14.94
CA CYS A 645 -10.71 34.65 -15.93
C CYS A 645 -11.15 35.53 -17.10
N LEU A 646 -11.71 36.72 -16.83
CA LEU A 646 -12.33 37.54 -17.89
C LEU A 646 -11.30 38.22 -18.78
N ILE A 647 -10.32 38.91 -18.19
CA ILE A 647 -9.25 39.60 -18.91
C ILE A 647 -8.38 38.60 -19.69
N PRO A 648 -7.92 37.48 -19.09
CA PRO A 648 -7.13 36.47 -19.81
C PRO A 648 -7.97 35.53 -20.70
N LYS A 649 -9.31 35.66 -20.68
CA LYS A 649 -10.25 34.82 -21.44
C LYS A 649 -10.11 33.32 -21.18
N GLN A 650 -10.00 32.95 -19.91
CA GLN A 650 -10.02 31.54 -19.50
C GLN A 650 -11.31 30.86 -19.96
N ASN A 651 -11.23 29.61 -20.43
CA ASN A 651 -12.43 28.85 -20.80
C ASN A 651 -13.19 28.40 -19.55
N VAL A 652 -14.06 29.28 -19.05
CA VAL A 652 -14.86 29.08 -17.84
C VAL A 652 -16.28 29.62 -18.03
N LYS A 653 -17.20 29.07 -17.24
CA LYS A 653 -18.54 29.62 -17.03
C LYS A 653 -18.75 29.84 -15.54
N LEU A 654 -19.16 31.04 -15.14
CA LEU A 654 -19.46 31.38 -13.75
C LEU A 654 -20.96 31.26 -13.50
N ILE A 655 -21.33 30.51 -12.46
CA ILE A 655 -22.70 30.31 -12.02
C ILE A 655 -22.82 30.76 -10.57
N ILE A 656 -23.62 31.78 -10.34
CA ILE A 656 -23.87 32.35 -9.02
C ILE A 656 -25.26 31.91 -8.56
N ILE A 657 -25.33 31.16 -7.47
CA ILE A 657 -26.59 30.71 -6.87
C ILE A 657 -26.89 31.63 -5.68
N LEU A 658 -27.69 32.68 -5.93
CA LEU A 658 -27.95 33.74 -4.96
C LEU A 658 -29.20 33.41 -4.14
N PHE A 659 -29.02 33.15 -2.85
CA PHE A 659 -30.11 32.93 -1.90
C PHE A 659 -30.64 34.25 -1.35
N SER A 660 -31.97 34.39 -1.28
CA SER A 660 -32.66 35.55 -0.71
C SER A 660 -33.75 35.11 0.26
N LYS A 661 -33.76 35.67 1.48
CA LYS A 661 -34.79 35.39 2.50
C LYS A 661 -36.12 36.09 2.20
N ASP A 662 -36.09 37.30 1.63
CA ASP A 662 -37.26 38.07 1.15
C ASP A 662 -36.93 38.99 -0.05
N SER A 663 -37.93 39.42 -0.83
CA SER A 663 -37.83 40.14 -2.11
C SER A 663 -37.43 41.63 -2.05
N GLY A 664 -36.58 42.04 -1.10
CA GLY A 664 -36.50 43.44 -0.69
C GLY A 664 -35.29 44.27 -1.14
N GLN A 665 -34.14 44.11 -0.49
CA GLN A 665 -33.08 45.14 -0.58
C GLN A 665 -31.63 44.64 -0.58
N ASP A 666 -31.30 43.47 -0.02
CA ASP A 666 -29.89 43.00 0.04
C ASP A 666 -29.39 42.36 -1.27
N SER A 667 -30.30 41.83 -2.09
CA SER A 667 -29.95 41.10 -3.32
C SER A 667 -29.74 42.03 -4.53
N ASN A 668 -30.27 43.26 -4.50
CA ASN A 668 -30.24 44.17 -5.65
C ASN A 668 -28.82 44.58 -6.02
N LYS A 669 -27.97 44.91 -5.04
CA LYS A 669 -26.57 45.27 -5.29
C LYS A 669 -25.78 44.14 -5.98
N HIS A 670 -26.02 42.90 -5.58
CA HIS A 670 -25.39 41.73 -6.22
C HIS A 670 -25.84 41.59 -7.67
N ILE A 671 -27.14 41.75 -7.92
CA ILE A 671 -27.72 41.67 -9.28
C ILE A 671 -27.17 42.79 -10.17
N GLU A 672 -27.12 44.03 -9.67
CA GLU A 672 -26.56 45.18 -10.37
C GLU A 672 -25.09 44.96 -10.73
N LEU A 673 -24.27 44.48 -9.79
CA LEU A 673 -22.86 44.17 -10.05
C LEU A 673 -22.70 43.08 -11.13
N ILE A 674 -23.49 42.01 -11.06
CA ILE A 674 -23.44 40.93 -12.07
C ILE A 674 -23.85 41.46 -13.45
N GLN A 675 -24.88 42.30 -13.51
CA GLN A 675 -25.31 42.95 -14.76
C GLN A 675 -24.24 43.88 -15.32
N GLU A 676 -23.52 44.62 -14.47
CA GLU A 676 -22.37 45.44 -14.89
C GLU A 676 -21.31 44.58 -15.57
N TYR A 677 -20.91 43.46 -14.97
CA TYR A 677 -19.93 42.53 -15.55
C TYR A 677 -20.44 41.88 -16.85
N GLN A 678 -21.72 41.48 -16.91
CA GLN A 678 -22.33 40.94 -18.12
C GLN A 678 -22.32 41.96 -19.27
N ASN A 679 -22.59 43.23 -18.98
CA ASN A 679 -22.54 44.33 -19.95
C ASN A 679 -21.11 44.66 -20.38
N LYS A 680 -20.16 44.67 -19.44
CA LYS A 680 -18.73 44.93 -19.69
C LYS A 680 -18.07 43.80 -20.50
N TYR A 681 -18.49 42.56 -20.28
CA TYR A 681 -17.96 41.36 -20.93
C TYR A 681 -19.06 40.52 -21.61
N PRO A 682 -19.63 40.98 -22.75
CA PRO A 682 -20.79 40.32 -23.37
C PRO A 682 -20.51 38.92 -23.94
N LYS A 683 -19.23 38.55 -24.09
CA LYS A 683 -18.81 37.19 -24.52
C LYS A 683 -18.58 36.23 -23.34
N ALA A 684 -18.54 36.75 -22.11
CA ALA A 684 -18.31 35.92 -20.93
C ALA A 684 -19.60 35.22 -20.51
N GLU A 685 -19.49 33.95 -20.13
CA GLU A 685 -20.63 33.17 -19.67
C GLU A 685 -20.78 33.32 -18.15
N ILE A 686 -21.55 34.32 -17.73
CA ILE A 686 -21.90 34.58 -16.33
C ILE A 686 -23.40 34.39 -16.15
N THR A 687 -23.81 33.47 -15.29
CA THR A 687 -25.22 33.11 -15.05
C THR A 687 -25.58 33.31 -13.59
N LEU A 688 -26.72 33.96 -13.33
CA LEU A 688 -27.32 34.12 -12.01
C LEU A 688 -28.53 33.19 -11.86
N ILE A 689 -28.56 32.41 -10.79
CA ILE A 689 -29.69 31.58 -10.39
C ILE A 689 -30.25 32.14 -9.07
N PRO A 690 -31.33 32.95 -9.11
CA PRO A 690 -31.96 33.45 -7.91
C PRO A 690 -32.72 32.32 -7.20
N THR A 691 -32.44 32.11 -5.92
CA THR A 691 -33.04 31.06 -5.11
C THR A 691 -33.74 31.68 -3.89
N LYS A 692 -35.00 31.31 -3.66
CA LYS A 692 -35.78 31.76 -2.49
C LYS A 692 -35.68 30.72 -1.38
N GLY A 693 -35.55 31.19 -0.15
CA GLY A 693 -35.56 30.35 1.06
C GLY A 693 -34.30 30.47 1.91
N GLU A 694 -34.22 29.62 2.93
CA GLU A 694 -33.04 29.53 3.79
C GLU A 694 -31.83 29.01 3.01
N PHE A 695 -30.65 29.50 3.38
CA PHE A 695 -29.41 29.11 2.70
C PHE A 695 -29.05 27.66 3.01
N SER A 696 -28.78 26.89 1.95
CA SER A 696 -28.12 25.59 2.02
C SER A 696 -27.10 25.48 0.91
N ARG A 697 -25.83 25.31 1.27
CA ARG A 697 -24.73 25.19 0.31
C ARG A 697 -24.92 23.95 -0.58
N GLY A 698 -25.19 22.80 0.03
CA GLY A 698 -25.38 21.54 -0.69
C GLY A 698 -26.55 21.61 -1.67
N LEU A 699 -27.69 22.18 -1.24
CA LEU A 699 -28.85 22.39 -2.12
C LEU A 699 -28.53 23.32 -3.30
N GLY A 700 -27.81 24.43 -3.03
CA GLY A 700 -27.43 25.38 -4.07
C GLY A 700 -26.49 24.76 -5.12
N LEU A 701 -25.51 23.96 -4.68
CA LEU A 701 -24.60 23.24 -5.57
C LEU A 701 -25.32 22.14 -6.37
N GLU A 702 -26.22 21.38 -5.74
CA GLU A 702 -27.02 20.36 -6.43
C GLU A 702 -27.88 21.00 -7.52
N MET A 703 -28.62 22.06 -7.18
CA MET A 703 -29.45 22.82 -8.12
C MET A 703 -28.63 23.41 -9.26
N GLY A 704 -27.51 24.07 -8.97
CA GLY A 704 -26.62 24.62 -9.99
C GLY A 704 -26.06 23.53 -10.91
N SER A 705 -25.67 22.38 -10.36
CA SER A 705 -25.11 21.27 -11.13
C SER A 705 -26.14 20.58 -12.03
N SER A 706 -27.42 20.60 -11.65
CA SER A 706 -28.51 19.93 -12.37
C SER A 706 -28.83 20.55 -13.74
N GLN A 707 -28.32 21.76 -14.01
CA GLN A 707 -28.52 22.46 -15.29
C GLN A 707 -27.57 22.00 -16.39
N PHE A 708 -26.64 21.09 -16.07
CA PHE A 708 -25.57 20.66 -16.96
C PHE A 708 -25.68 19.18 -17.31
N ASP A 709 -25.12 18.84 -18.46
CA ASP A 709 -24.98 17.48 -18.97
C ASP A 709 -23.87 16.71 -18.25
N ASN A 710 -23.86 15.40 -18.45
CA ASN A 710 -22.98 14.47 -17.71
C ASN A 710 -21.48 14.71 -17.93
N ASP A 711 -21.09 15.28 -19.08
CA ASP A 711 -19.69 15.50 -19.45
C ASP A 711 -19.15 16.86 -18.97
N THR A 712 -19.95 17.61 -18.22
CA THR A 712 -19.56 18.92 -17.67
C THR A 712 -18.61 18.78 -16.47
N LEU A 713 -17.46 19.48 -16.52
CA LEU A 713 -16.54 19.66 -15.41
C LEU A 713 -17.01 20.81 -14.49
N LEU A 714 -17.35 20.46 -13.25
CA LEU A 714 -17.83 21.38 -12.22
C LEU A 714 -16.70 21.72 -11.24
N LEU A 715 -16.58 22.99 -10.87
CA LEU A 715 -15.79 23.47 -9.74
C LEU A 715 -16.73 24.06 -8.69
N PHE A 716 -16.82 23.42 -7.52
CA PHE A 716 -17.51 23.98 -6.37
C PHE A 716 -16.60 24.98 -5.67
N CYS A 717 -17.03 26.24 -5.58
CA CYS A 717 -16.22 27.35 -5.15
C CYS A 717 -16.95 28.18 -4.09
N ASP A 718 -16.23 28.61 -3.06
CA ASP A 718 -16.75 29.57 -2.09
C ASP A 718 -16.38 30.99 -2.52
N VAL A 719 -17.20 31.96 -2.12
CA VAL A 719 -16.98 33.38 -2.44
C VAL A 719 -15.75 33.97 -1.71
N ASP A 720 -15.31 33.34 -0.63
CA ASP A 720 -14.16 33.79 0.18
C ASP A 720 -12.79 33.34 -0.39
N LEU A 721 -12.76 32.78 -1.60
CA LEU A 721 -11.53 32.34 -2.25
C LEU A 721 -10.93 33.43 -3.16
N ILE A 722 -9.60 33.47 -3.19
CA ILE A 722 -8.81 34.15 -4.22
C ILE A 722 -7.99 33.09 -4.93
N PHE A 723 -8.04 33.06 -6.27
CA PHE A 723 -7.33 32.06 -7.06
C PHE A 723 -6.64 32.64 -8.30
N ARG A 724 -5.70 31.85 -8.83
CA ARG A 724 -4.90 32.12 -10.03
C ARG A 724 -5.26 31.12 -11.14
N GLY A 725 -4.86 31.43 -12.38
CA GLY A 725 -5.19 30.60 -13.55
C GLY A 725 -4.58 29.18 -13.50
N ASP A 726 -3.47 29.00 -12.78
CA ASP A 726 -2.83 27.70 -12.62
C ASP A 726 -3.62 26.74 -11.72
N PHE A 727 -4.43 27.26 -10.77
CA PHE A 727 -5.42 26.45 -10.04
C PHE A 727 -6.50 25.90 -10.98
N LEU A 728 -7.01 26.73 -11.89
CA LEU A 728 -7.98 26.29 -12.90
C LEU A 728 -7.38 25.22 -13.80
N GLN A 729 -6.11 25.36 -14.19
CA GLN A 729 -5.46 24.32 -14.99
C GLN A 729 -5.33 23.00 -14.21
N ARG A 730 -4.91 23.05 -12.94
CA ARG A 730 -4.85 21.85 -12.09
C ARG A 730 -6.22 21.20 -11.85
N CYS A 731 -7.30 21.99 -11.84
CA CYS A 731 -8.66 21.46 -11.84
C CYS A 731 -8.97 20.61 -13.09
N ARG A 732 -8.51 21.05 -14.26
CA ARG A 732 -8.70 20.31 -15.53
C ARG A 732 -7.83 19.06 -15.61
N ASP A 733 -6.58 19.18 -15.19
CA ASP A 733 -5.57 18.13 -15.34
C ASP A 733 -5.78 16.99 -14.32
N ASN A 734 -6.27 17.32 -13.12
CA ASN A 734 -6.39 16.35 -12.02
C ASN A 734 -7.79 15.74 -11.86
N THR A 735 -8.77 16.13 -12.69
CA THR A 735 -10.10 15.51 -12.70
C THR A 735 -10.26 14.65 -13.94
N ILE A 736 -10.46 13.34 -13.74
CA ILE A 736 -10.56 12.33 -14.80
C ILE A 736 -11.92 11.65 -14.69
N GLN A 737 -12.79 11.88 -15.67
CA GLN A 737 -14.16 11.39 -15.66
C GLN A 737 -14.22 9.85 -15.48
N GLY A 738 -15.08 9.39 -14.57
CA GLY A 738 -15.25 7.97 -14.25
C GLY A 738 -14.11 7.33 -13.45
N GLN A 739 -13.06 8.09 -13.11
CA GLN A 739 -11.87 7.55 -12.44
C GLN A 739 -11.42 8.36 -11.22
N GLN A 740 -11.33 9.69 -11.35
CA GLN A 740 -10.65 10.53 -10.37
C GLN A 740 -11.35 11.88 -10.18
N VAL A 741 -11.56 12.23 -8.91
CA VAL A 741 -12.12 13.53 -8.48
C VAL A 741 -11.03 14.33 -7.77
N TYR A 742 -10.88 15.61 -8.12
CA TYR A 742 -9.86 16.47 -7.51
C TYR A 742 -10.42 17.28 -6.34
N TYR A 743 -9.78 17.11 -5.18
CA TYR A 743 -10.09 17.79 -3.93
C TYR A 743 -8.85 18.61 -3.48
N PRO A 744 -8.71 19.87 -3.89
CA PRO A 744 -7.57 20.71 -3.51
C PRO A 744 -7.50 20.93 -1.99
N ILE A 745 -6.29 20.84 -1.42
CA ILE A 745 -6.00 21.25 -0.04
C ILE A 745 -5.57 22.71 -0.09
N ILE A 746 -6.49 23.60 0.28
CA ILE A 746 -6.31 25.06 0.12
C ILE A 746 -5.63 25.68 1.35
N PHE A 747 -4.90 26.78 1.15
CA PHE A 747 -4.34 27.55 2.25
C PHE A 747 -5.39 28.48 2.87
N SER A 748 -5.34 28.64 4.18
CA SER A 748 -6.37 29.29 4.98
C SER A 748 -5.74 30.30 5.89
N GLN A 749 -6.03 31.58 5.67
CA GLN A 749 -5.44 32.65 6.46
C GLN A 749 -6.01 32.66 7.90
N TYR A 750 -5.15 33.03 8.85
CA TYR A 750 -5.56 33.34 10.21
C TYR A 750 -6.15 34.75 10.32
N ASP A 751 -6.69 35.10 11.49
CA ASP A 751 -7.19 36.45 11.75
C ASP A 751 -6.05 37.48 11.60
N PRO A 752 -6.12 38.41 10.63
CA PRO A 752 -5.07 39.41 10.42
C PRO A 752 -4.91 40.33 11.64
N LYS A 753 -5.95 40.50 12.47
CA LYS A 753 -5.87 41.29 13.70
C LYS A 753 -4.95 40.66 14.74
N VAL A 754 -4.83 39.33 14.72
CA VAL A 754 -4.00 38.57 15.66
C VAL A 754 -2.59 38.39 15.10
N THR A 755 -2.46 38.12 13.80
CA THR A 755 -1.16 37.81 13.18
C THR A 755 -0.29 39.03 12.91
N ASN A 756 -0.87 40.19 12.61
CA ASN A 756 -0.10 41.40 12.26
C ASN A 756 0.09 42.38 13.43
N GLY A 757 -0.38 42.06 14.64
CA GLY A 757 -0.21 42.92 15.82
C GLY A 757 -0.76 44.34 15.65
N GLY A 758 -1.75 44.53 14.76
CA GLY A 758 -2.32 45.84 14.43
C GLY A 758 -1.68 46.56 13.23
N ASN A 759 -0.63 46.00 12.60
CA ASN A 759 -0.12 46.51 11.33
C ASN A 759 -1.05 46.13 10.16
N PRO A 760 -1.13 46.96 9.10
CA PRO A 760 -1.92 46.63 7.92
C PRO A 760 -1.44 45.29 7.31
N PRO A 761 -2.36 44.46 6.78
CA PRO A 761 -1.99 43.24 6.06
C PRO A 761 -1.00 43.55 4.93
N THR A 762 -0.11 42.61 4.64
CA THR A 762 0.69 42.65 3.41
C THR A 762 -0.23 42.52 2.20
N ASP A 763 0.04 43.25 1.12
CA ASP A 763 -0.76 43.21 -0.12
C ASP A 763 -0.72 41.85 -0.86
N ASP A 764 0.11 40.89 -0.41
CA ASP A 764 0.20 39.56 -1.00
C ASP A 764 -0.55 38.50 -0.17
N ASP A 765 -1.66 38.01 -0.72
CA ASP A 765 -2.47 36.94 -0.12
C ASP A 765 -1.81 35.55 -0.20
N PHE A 766 -0.76 35.38 -1.01
CA PHE A 766 -0.11 34.09 -1.30
C PHE A 766 1.13 33.82 -0.42
N VAL A 767 1.19 34.42 0.78
CA VAL A 767 2.26 34.19 1.76
C VAL A 767 1.96 32.94 2.60
N PHE A 768 2.58 31.82 2.24
CA PHE A 768 2.41 30.53 2.91
C PHE A 768 3.40 30.35 4.08
N SER A 769 2.96 30.59 5.31
CA SER A 769 3.77 30.35 6.51
C SER A 769 2.92 29.88 7.69
N LYS A 770 3.56 29.23 8.67
CA LYS A 770 2.91 28.85 9.94
C LYS A 770 2.36 30.05 10.72
N LYS A 771 2.78 31.28 10.43
CA LYS A 771 2.32 32.51 11.11
C LYS A 771 1.14 33.17 10.42
N THR A 772 0.96 32.93 9.12
CA THR A 772 -0.05 33.58 8.28
C THR A 772 -1.28 32.72 8.08
N GLY A 773 -1.17 31.40 8.22
CA GLY A 773 -2.29 30.49 8.05
C GLY A 773 -1.91 29.02 8.09
N PHE A 774 -2.76 28.18 7.51
CA PHE A 774 -2.57 26.74 7.46
C PHE A 774 -3.19 26.08 6.22
N TRP A 775 -2.67 24.91 5.86
CA TRP A 775 -3.26 24.04 4.84
C TRP A 775 -4.46 23.30 5.41
N ARG A 776 -5.62 23.42 4.76
CA ARG A 776 -6.90 22.86 5.24
C ARG A 776 -7.04 21.37 4.90
N ASP A 777 -6.23 20.52 5.54
CA ASP A 777 -6.19 19.07 5.26
C ASP A 777 -7.55 18.36 5.45
N TYR A 778 -8.44 18.93 6.26
CA TYR A 778 -9.77 18.40 6.59
C TYR A 778 -10.92 19.08 5.83
N GLY A 779 -10.65 20.01 4.90
CA GLY A 779 -11.68 20.66 4.10
C GLY A 779 -11.97 19.89 2.80
N TYR A 780 -13.25 19.74 2.45
CA TYR A 780 -13.69 19.04 1.23
C TYR A 780 -14.61 19.90 0.35
N GLY A 781 -14.98 21.10 0.81
CA GLY A 781 -15.95 21.97 0.14
C GLY A 781 -15.54 22.42 -1.26
N ILE A 782 -14.24 22.56 -1.53
CA ILE A 782 -13.71 22.95 -2.84
C ILE A 782 -13.33 21.68 -3.59
N THR A 783 -13.92 21.48 -4.77
CA THR A 783 -13.81 20.21 -5.51
C THR A 783 -14.04 20.42 -7.00
N CYS A 784 -13.23 19.74 -7.81
CA CYS A 784 -13.43 19.60 -9.25
C CYS A 784 -13.92 18.19 -9.59
N ILE A 785 -15.14 18.08 -10.11
CA ILE A 785 -15.84 16.81 -10.36
C ILE A 785 -16.63 16.87 -11.67
N TYR A 786 -16.68 15.79 -12.44
CA TYR A 786 -17.61 15.70 -13.58
C TYR A 786 -19.04 15.47 -13.09
N LYS A 787 -20.03 16.03 -13.79
CA LYS A 787 -21.44 15.83 -13.43
C LYS A 787 -21.84 14.35 -13.41
N SER A 788 -21.33 13.54 -14.33
CA SER A 788 -21.51 12.08 -14.33
C SER A 788 -21.03 11.42 -13.03
N ASP A 789 -19.89 11.87 -12.51
CA ASP A 789 -19.24 11.29 -11.33
C ASP A 789 -19.94 11.74 -10.04
N LEU A 790 -20.41 12.99 -10.00
CA LEU A 790 -21.27 13.51 -8.93
C LEU A 790 -22.56 12.69 -8.83
N LEU A 791 -23.23 12.45 -9.96
CA LEU A 791 -24.45 11.64 -10.02
C LEU A 791 -24.17 10.18 -9.66
N GLY A 792 -23.10 9.58 -10.20
CA GLY A 792 -22.69 8.21 -9.91
C GLY A 792 -22.34 7.98 -8.43
N ALA A 793 -21.81 8.99 -7.75
CA ALA A 793 -21.57 8.96 -6.31
C ALA A 793 -22.85 9.15 -5.46
N GLY A 794 -23.92 9.67 -6.06
CA GLY A 794 -25.22 9.87 -5.40
C GLY A 794 -25.55 11.32 -5.01
N GLY A 795 -24.79 12.31 -5.49
CA GLY A 795 -25.07 13.74 -5.29
C GLY A 795 -25.00 14.22 -3.84
N PHE A 796 -25.40 15.47 -3.62
CA PHE A 796 -25.47 16.05 -2.28
C PHE A 796 -26.68 15.55 -1.49
N ASP A 797 -26.51 15.34 -0.17
CA ASP A 797 -27.65 15.22 0.73
C ASP A 797 -28.26 16.60 0.99
N THR A 798 -29.36 16.90 0.29
CA THR A 798 -30.05 18.19 0.37
C THR A 798 -30.83 18.40 1.66
N SER A 799 -30.88 17.40 2.56
CA SER A 799 -31.44 17.59 3.90
C SER A 799 -30.52 18.42 4.80
N ILE A 800 -29.22 18.48 4.49
CA ILE A 800 -28.23 19.28 5.22
C ILE A 800 -28.47 20.78 4.92
N GLN A 801 -28.80 21.52 5.97
CA GLN A 801 -29.05 22.97 5.89
C GLN A 801 -27.81 23.78 6.27
N GLY A 802 -27.71 25.01 5.76
CA GLY A 802 -26.63 25.93 6.09
C GLY A 802 -25.28 25.54 5.48
N TRP A 803 -24.23 25.66 6.30
CA TRP A 803 -22.84 25.39 5.96
C TRP A 803 -22.30 24.20 6.77
N GLY A 804 -21.57 23.31 6.09
CA GLY A 804 -20.78 22.25 6.69
C GLY A 804 -21.51 20.91 6.75
N LEU A 805 -20.71 19.84 6.68
CA LEU A 805 -21.11 18.43 6.67
C LEU A 805 -21.53 17.89 5.29
N GLU A 806 -22.01 18.75 4.38
CA GLU A 806 -22.38 18.38 3.02
C GLU A 806 -21.16 17.96 2.17
N ASP A 807 -20.03 18.61 2.42
CA ASP A 807 -18.77 18.34 1.74
C ASP A 807 -18.14 17.01 2.21
N VAL A 808 -18.20 16.75 3.52
CA VAL A 808 -17.78 15.49 4.12
C VAL A 808 -18.66 14.32 3.66
N ASP A 809 -19.97 14.54 3.57
CA ASP A 809 -20.91 13.54 3.04
C ASP A 809 -20.58 13.18 1.58
N LEU A 810 -20.44 14.19 0.71
CA LEU A 810 -20.08 13.96 -0.69
C LEU A 810 -18.71 13.25 -0.83
N TYR A 811 -17.69 13.67 -0.07
CA TYR A 811 -16.39 13.02 -0.11
C TYR A 811 -16.45 11.53 0.27
N ASN A 812 -17.23 11.17 1.29
CA ASN A 812 -17.44 9.78 1.68
C ASN A 812 -18.16 8.98 0.58
N LYS A 813 -19.19 9.57 -0.05
CA LYS A 813 -19.90 8.97 -1.18
C LYS A 813 -18.96 8.72 -2.37
N VAL A 814 -18.08 9.66 -2.70
CA VAL A 814 -17.07 9.50 -3.76
C VAL A 814 -16.15 8.31 -3.46
N ILE A 815 -15.63 8.17 -2.24
CA ILE A 815 -14.80 7.01 -1.86
C ILE A 815 -15.57 5.69 -2.01
N LEU A 816 -16.82 5.65 -1.57
CA LEU A 816 -17.65 4.45 -1.61
C LEU A 816 -18.07 4.05 -3.03
N SER A 817 -18.13 5.01 -3.95
CA SER A 817 -18.44 4.77 -5.38
C SER A 817 -17.30 4.11 -6.16
N GLY A 818 -16.10 4.01 -5.58
CA GLY A 818 -14.92 3.43 -6.24
C GLY A 818 -14.09 4.44 -7.05
N LEU A 819 -14.50 5.71 -7.10
CA LEU A 819 -13.71 6.81 -7.65
C LEU A 819 -12.49 7.10 -6.75
N ARG A 820 -11.38 7.53 -7.37
CA ARG A 820 -10.17 7.93 -6.65
C ARG A 820 -10.24 9.41 -6.25
N PRO A 821 -10.34 9.76 -4.97
CA PRO A 821 -10.10 11.14 -4.55
C PRO A 821 -8.61 11.46 -4.67
N PHE A 822 -8.27 12.45 -5.48
CA PHE A 822 -6.92 13.02 -5.53
C PHE A 822 -6.88 14.31 -4.70
N ARG A 823 -5.96 14.39 -3.75
CA ARG A 823 -5.77 15.54 -2.86
C ARG A 823 -4.32 15.98 -2.91
N SER A 824 -4.09 17.27 -3.10
CA SER A 824 -2.77 17.91 -3.07
C SER A 824 -2.87 19.32 -2.49
N GLN A 825 -1.80 19.81 -1.86
CA GLN A 825 -1.70 21.22 -1.50
C GLN A 825 -1.77 22.08 -2.77
N GLU A 826 -2.63 23.09 -2.75
CA GLU A 826 -2.96 23.89 -3.91
C GLU A 826 -2.52 25.34 -3.68
N VAL A 827 -1.34 25.69 -4.22
CA VAL A 827 -0.70 27.01 -4.04
C VAL A 827 -1.34 28.12 -4.89
N GLY A 828 -2.20 27.76 -5.83
CA GLY A 828 -2.91 28.70 -6.70
C GLY A 828 -4.23 29.21 -6.12
N VAL A 829 -4.59 28.82 -4.88
CA VAL A 829 -5.82 29.26 -4.22
C VAL A 829 -5.62 29.52 -2.73
N VAL A 830 -6.19 30.61 -2.24
CA VAL A 830 -6.19 30.99 -0.83
C VAL A 830 -7.62 31.26 -0.39
N HIS A 831 -8.00 30.73 0.77
CA HIS A 831 -9.21 31.13 1.45
C HIS A 831 -8.89 32.28 2.40
N ILE A 832 -9.46 33.44 2.09
CA ILE A 832 -9.26 34.67 2.86
C ILE A 832 -9.98 34.57 4.19
N PHE A 833 -9.35 35.10 5.23
CA PHE A 833 -9.97 35.09 6.55
C PHE A 833 -11.27 35.90 6.55
N HIS A 834 -12.31 35.32 7.14
CA HIS A 834 -13.52 36.04 7.52
C HIS A 834 -13.99 35.56 8.91
N PRO A 835 -14.71 36.40 9.67
CA PRO A 835 -15.29 35.99 10.94
C PRO A 835 -16.25 34.80 10.74
N VAL A 836 -16.09 33.78 11.60
CA VAL A 836 -16.95 32.60 11.60
C VAL A 836 -18.03 32.76 12.68
N HIS A 837 -19.30 32.77 12.24
CA HIS A 837 -20.48 32.79 13.09
C HIS A 837 -21.11 31.39 13.13
N CYS A 838 -21.18 30.80 14.33
CA CYS A 838 -21.77 29.48 14.53
C CYS A 838 -23.15 29.62 15.15
N ASP A 839 -24.19 29.30 14.37
CA ASP A 839 -25.57 29.29 14.86
C ASP A 839 -25.76 28.14 15.86
N PRO A 840 -26.17 28.42 17.11
CA PRO A 840 -26.40 27.38 18.13
C PRO A 840 -27.54 26.41 17.77
N ASN A 841 -28.38 26.73 16.79
CA ASN A 841 -29.48 25.87 16.34
C ASN A 841 -29.06 24.83 15.29
N LEU A 842 -27.80 24.85 14.83
CA LEU A 842 -27.26 23.83 13.95
C LEU A 842 -27.31 22.44 14.60
N ASP A 843 -27.33 21.39 13.78
CA ASP A 843 -27.14 20.03 14.27
C ASP A 843 -25.88 19.97 15.15
N PRO A 844 -25.88 19.23 16.29
CA PRO A 844 -24.75 19.21 17.22
C PRO A 844 -23.40 18.90 16.57
N LYS A 845 -23.38 18.09 15.50
CA LYS A 845 -22.16 17.76 14.76
C LYS A 845 -21.73 18.94 13.89
N GLN A 846 -22.64 19.60 13.18
CA GLN A 846 -22.38 20.83 12.41
C GLN A 846 -21.89 21.96 13.32
N TYR A 847 -22.55 22.18 14.46
CA TYR A 847 -22.17 23.22 15.41
C TYR A 847 -20.75 23.00 15.95
N LYS A 848 -20.41 21.77 16.31
CA LYS A 848 -19.04 21.41 16.74
C LYS A 848 -18.00 21.62 15.64
N MET A 849 -18.32 21.28 14.40
CA MET A 849 -17.43 21.53 13.24
C MET A 849 -17.22 23.03 13.00
N CYS A 850 -18.27 23.83 13.13
CA CYS A 850 -18.18 25.28 13.03
C CYS A 850 -17.28 25.87 14.12
N LEU A 851 -17.46 25.46 15.38
CA LEU A 851 -16.60 25.90 16.49
C LEU A 851 -15.14 25.50 16.28
N GLY A 852 -14.89 24.29 15.77
CA GLY A 852 -13.54 23.85 15.42
C GLY A 852 -12.91 24.72 14.33
N SER A 853 -13.67 25.02 13.27
CA SER A 853 -13.21 25.89 12.18
C SER A 853 -12.89 27.29 12.69
N LYS A 854 -13.78 27.88 13.50
CA LYS A 854 -13.60 29.17 14.14
C LYS A 854 -12.34 29.23 15.01
N ALA A 855 -12.09 28.20 15.81
CA ALA A 855 -10.90 28.12 16.65
C ALA A 855 -9.62 27.99 15.80
N SER A 856 -9.67 27.17 14.75
CA SER A 856 -8.51 26.94 13.87
C SER A 856 -8.08 28.18 13.09
N THR A 857 -9.00 29.10 12.76
CA THR A 857 -8.67 30.30 11.98
C THR A 857 -8.17 31.47 12.81
N PHE A 858 -8.03 31.32 14.13
CA PHE A 858 -7.68 32.45 15.00
C PHE A 858 -6.21 32.86 14.89
N ALA A 859 -5.29 31.94 15.15
CA ALA A 859 -3.84 32.10 14.97
C ALA A 859 -3.15 30.74 15.15
N SER A 860 -1.85 30.68 14.88
CA SER A 860 -1.05 29.49 15.19
C SER A 860 -1.03 29.19 16.69
N THR A 861 -0.77 27.92 17.04
CA THR A 861 -0.68 27.51 18.45
C THR A 861 0.43 28.26 19.17
N VAL A 862 1.57 28.51 18.49
CA VAL A 862 2.66 29.32 19.05
C VAL A 862 2.24 30.76 19.31
N GLN A 863 1.59 31.43 18.35
CA GLN A 863 1.13 32.82 18.55
C GLN A 863 0.11 32.91 19.69
N LEU A 864 -0.80 31.94 19.80
CA LEU A 864 -1.75 31.87 20.90
C LEU A 864 -1.07 31.68 22.26
N ALA A 865 -0.04 30.83 22.31
CA ALA A 865 0.75 30.64 23.52
C ALA A 865 1.53 31.91 23.90
N GLU A 866 2.14 32.59 22.93
CA GLU A 866 2.83 33.88 23.13
C GLU A 866 1.86 34.94 23.70
N LEU A 867 0.68 35.09 23.09
CA LEU A 867 -0.36 36.02 23.57
C LEU A 867 -0.85 35.67 24.97
N TRP A 868 -1.01 34.38 25.27
CA TRP A 868 -1.41 33.93 26.59
C TRP A 868 -0.35 34.25 27.65
N LEU A 869 0.93 33.98 27.34
CA LEU A 869 2.07 34.27 28.22
C LEU A 869 2.24 35.77 28.45
N GLU A 870 2.16 36.59 27.41
CA GLU A 870 2.24 38.06 27.53
C GLU A 870 1.13 38.59 28.43
N LYS A 871 -0.11 38.12 28.25
CA LYS A 871 -1.28 38.57 29.01
C LYS A 871 -1.28 38.14 30.47
N HIS A 872 -0.79 36.93 30.79
CA HIS A 872 -0.90 36.36 32.14
C HIS A 872 0.38 36.43 32.97
N LEU A 873 1.54 36.50 32.32
CA LEU A 873 2.84 36.52 33.00
C LEU A 873 3.60 37.83 32.78
N GLY A 874 3.14 38.73 31.89
CA GLY A 874 3.85 39.97 31.55
C GLY A 874 5.19 39.74 30.86
N VAL A 875 5.46 38.50 30.44
CA VAL A 875 6.71 38.13 29.76
C VAL A 875 6.45 38.21 28.26
N ARG A 876 7.01 39.23 27.60
CA ARG A 876 7.21 39.18 26.15
C ARG A 876 8.30 38.16 25.86
N TYR A 877 8.00 37.23 24.97
CA TYR A 877 8.97 36.25 24.51
C TYR A 877 10.03 36.96 23.63
N ASN A 878 11.12 37.45 24.25
CA ASN A 878 12.23 38.02 23.50
C ASN A 878 12.98 36.87 22.79
N ARG A 879 12.87 36.82 21.46
CA ARG A 879 13.48 35.81 20.56
C ARG A 879 15.01 35.74 20.60
N THR A 880 15.70 36.51 21.44
CA THR A 880 17.16 36.69 21.43
C THR A 880 17.91 36.21 22.68
N LEU A 881 17.27 35.45 23.57
CA LEU A 881 17.95 34.78 24.68
C LEU A 881 17.62 33.28 24.69
N SER A 882 18.20 32.53 23.76
CA SER A 882 18.47 31.10 23.90
C SER A 882 19.78 30.74 23.20
#